data_AF-A0A1G4K9Z6-F1
#
_entry.id   AF-A0A1G4K9Z6-F1
#
_cell.length_a   1.000
_cell.length_b   1.000
_cell.length_c   1.000
_cell.angle_alpha   90.00
_cell.angle_beta   90.00
_cell.angle_gamma   90.00
#
_symmetry.space_group_name_H-M   'P 1'
#
loop_
_entity.id
_entity.type
_entity.pdbx_description
1 polymer ?
#
loop_
_entity_poly.entity_id
_entity_poly.type
_entity_poly.pdbx_seq_one_letter_code
_entity_poly.pdbx_strand_id
1 'polypeptide(L)'
;MGIKRVLRTLTRKGLQHASFLLEIRDALSKATDDGPESTLPCDDAQNLTIRWGDSTPTGRFKKLPFFFFWLGLVSFLIALICSFSGPFSGADSAQCRGIYMYPAYARITGFDTNYSRLAKKYHLYLYREQGKDREPAADNVISLDGIPVLFIPGNAGSFKQVRSIAAAAAELYFENKDAIVNPNARNLDVFTADFNEDFTAFHGRTMLDQAEYLNEAMRYILTLYESSNAVGPPPRSVLILGHSMGGVVARVMPTLKNYVPASINTIITLSSPHAVAPATFDGDIIKIYDDVNEFWVQSYENASSSFAQNVSLISITGGILDTVLPADYTIVEHLIPYENGFTTYTTTIPGVWTPVDHLAIVWCDQLRKVLARLLLEIVDFKTPYKTIALPSRMREFRKHLLTGLESYTTQDLTLRNDANYNNLEISEDAQYIDANEFVLLGEMGSRYDRIFELPKQLDSYRFTALYSDGVEEVQIFFCKAMSSDYLPDKQLNELTGCLLATSDFVTIPSSAPGTKFPADSSEGGSQEPYHFLHVNETVLSTYEFILLKAPSVQKKSSFFVAELSTDIDSMQIKDGPLSFLFTRREYEFSGGSLFKEINFPHIWNSLISYRVSVNSAQRDPLFQPILKQSVERPFETKWHVDVTNGSHDISFHSIAPFVPIKDIYNSPLKFSLVCSPESTKVTLSLEINWHRTFKLLFLRYRLSVIAFAVAFTSLVIGYQFYQYQDSGDFMSFESAAKLFLSRHGMPLYFFVSILTPLTSLNLIQRVHGFLQYLGLERLALPFDKSLSMNAFFLGMSETFMWWLGPFLLSIVIFALITLARLIVLIEAGSVFLKEKLGSVAVLSEPSADSFQGLPFSSLKARNLLGTALLILSVFCYVPYQFALVVMALVQVIVCLKAALAKQTSNSQSINLVNYNNSFLLLLLFVVPINVPIVIVFLHNLAIRWETPFSSHHNFLSVLPAVLLIEKNAKFSIPKIRGTKDLRSTSVVAFLFYLATYSFLSGTRNLYWLHHLFNLLCAVIILTDIS
;
A
#
# COMPACT_ATOMS: atom_id res chain seq x y z
N MET A 1 1.32 -23.44 -3.03
CA MET A 1 1.20 -24.78 -3.66
C MET A 1 -0.22 -25.18 -4.10
N GLY A 2 -1.30 -24.75 -3.41
CA GLY A 2 -2.68 -25.14 -3.75
C GLY A 2 -3.17 -24.73 -5.15
N ILE A 3 -2.86 -23.51 -5.61
CA ILE A 3 -3.32 -22.97 -6.90
C ILE A 3 -2.72 -23.74 -8.10
N LYS A 4 -1.45 -24.18 -8.01
CA LYS A 4 -0.82 -25.03 -9.05
C LYS A 4 -1.52 -26.39 -9.17
N ARG A 5 -2.09 -26.92 -8.08
CA ARG A 5 -2.85 -28.18 -8.07
C ARG A 5 -4.23 -28.00 -8.70
N VAL A 6 -4.90 -26.87 -8.43
CA VAL A 6 -6.20 -26.53 -9.05
C VAL A 6 -6.05 -26.28 -10.56
N LEU A 7 -5.02 -25.53 -10.99
CA LEU A 7 -4.73 -25.29 -12.41
C LEU A 7 -4.40 -26.56 -13.19
N ARG A 8 -3.59 -27.48 -12.62
CA ARG A 8 -3.32 -28.79 -13.25
C ARG A 8 -4.55 -29.69 -13.34
N THR A 9 -5.50 -29.54 -12.41
CA THR A 9 -6.75 -30.30 -12.44
C THR A 9 -7.72 -29.73 -13.49
N LEU A 10 -7.71 -28.40 -13.68
CA LEU A 10 -8.48 -27.71 -14.73
C LEU A 10 -7.94 -27.98 -16.14
N THR A 11 -6.61 -28.01 -16.33
CA THR A 11 -6.02 -28.33 -17.65
C THR A 11 -6.23 -29.80 -18.03
N ARG A 12 -6.18 -30.73 -17.06
CA ARG A 12 -6.44 -32.16 -17.31
C ARG A 12 -7.92 -32.44 -17.60
N LYS A 13 -8.86 -31.70 -16.99
CA LYS A 13 -10.30 -31.77 -17.31
C LYS A 13 -10.67 -31.04 -18.61
N GLY A 14 -9.94 -29.99 -18.97
CA GLY A 14 -10.09 -29.28 -20.25
C GLY A 14 -9.67 -30.12 -21.46
N LEU A 15 -8.63 -30.96 -21.33
CA LEU A 15 -8.24 -31.89 -22.40
C LEU A 15 -9.27 -33.01 -22.65
N GLN A 16 -10.01 -33.45 -21.61
CA GLN A 16 -11.09 -34.44 -21.77
C GLN A 16 -12.35 -33.86 -22.44
N HIS A 17 -12.56 -32.54 -22.41
CA HIS A 17 -13.68 -31.90 -23.11
C HIS A 17 -13.39 -31.58 -24.58
N ALA A 18 -12.10 -31.52 -24.97
CA ALA A 18 -11.70 -31.34 -26.37
C ALA A 18 -11.97 -32.58 -27.23
N SER A 19 -11.90 -33.79 -26.66
CA SER A 19 -12.25 -35.02 -27.40
C SER A 19 -13.76 -35.14 -27.65
N PHE A 20 -14.59 -34.68 -26.70
CA PHE A 20 -16.04 -34.65 -26.85
C PHE A 20 -16.51 -33.67 -27.96
N LEU A 21 -15.78 -32.56 -28.16
CA LEU A 21 -16.06 -31.61 -29.25
C LEU A 21 -15.62 -32.14 -30.64
N LEU A 22 -14.64 -33.04 -30.69
CA LEU A 22 -14.25 -33.73 -31.93
C LEU A 22 -15.28 -34.81 -32.32
N GLU A 23 -15.82 -35.54 -31.36
CA GLU A 23 -16.91 -36.51 -31.61
C GLU A 23 -18.21 -35.85 -32.10
N ILE A 24 -18.52 -34.63 -31.64
CA ILE A 24 -19.67 -33.85 -32.13
C ILE A 24 -19.45 -33.36 -33.58
N ARG A 25 -18.21 -33.03 -33.96
CA ARG A 25 -17.88 -32.64 -35.34
C ARG A 25 -18.00 -33.83 -36.29
N ASP A 26 -17.55 -35.01 -35.89
CA ASP A 26 -17.67 -36.25 -36.69
C ASP A 26 -19.12 -36.76 -36.76
N ALA A 27 -19.94 -36.49 -35.74
CA ALA A 27 -21.38 -36.73 -35.79
C ALA A 27 -22.13 -35.75 -36.71
N LEU A 28 -21.68 -34.49 -36.79
CA LEU A 28 -22.25 -33.48 -37.68
C LEU A 28 -21.84 -33.66 -39.15
N SER A 29 -20.65 -34.22 -39.45
CA SER A 29 -20.24 -34.48 -40.83
C SER A 29 -20.89 -35.71 -41.46
N LYS A 30 -21.47 -36.61 -40.64
CA LYS A 30 -22.20 -37.80 -41.12
C LYS A 30 -23.68 -37.56 -41.41
N ALA A 31 -24.21 -36.38 -41.06
CA ALA A 31 -25.62 -36.03 -41.24
C ALA A 31 -25.91 -35.24 -42.53
N THR A 32 -24.92 -35.03 -43.40
CA THR A 32 -25.02 -34.15 -44.59
C THR A 32 -25.05 -34.89 -45.94
N ASP A 33 -25.25 -36.21 -45.99
CA ASP A 33 -25.04 -36.99 -47.22
C ASP A 33 -26.25 -37.80 -47.75
N ASP A 34 -27.49 -37.51 -47.32
CA ASP A 34 -28.70 -38.08 -47.97
C ASP A 34 -29.78 -37.00 -48.19
N GLY A 35 -30.14 -36.75 -49.46
CA GLY A 35 -31.04 -35.67 -49.95
C GLY A 35 -32.56 -35.90 -49.72
N PRO A 36 -33.50 -35.27 -50.47
CA PRO A 36 -33.35 -34.41 -51.65
C PRO A 36 -34.08 -33.04 -51.60
N GLU A 37 -33.89 -32.26 -52.67
CA GLU A 37 -34.46 -30.94 -52.97
C GLU A 37 -35.99 -30.83 -52.86
N SER A 38 -36.47 -29.77 -52.21
CA SER A 38 -37.77 -29.15 -52.51
C SER A 38 -37.74 -27.65 -52.19
N THR A 39 -37.98 -26.84 -53.22
CA THR A 39 -38.13 -25.39 -53.22
C THR A 39 -39.46 -24.95 -52.60
N LEU A 40 -39.45 -23.89 -51.76
CA LEU A 40 -40.48 -22.82 -51.56
C LEU A 40 -40.19 -22.00 -50.26
N PRO A 41 -40.71 -20.75 -50.11
CA PRO A 41 -39.87 -19.55 -50.14
C PRO A 41 -39.57 -18.93 -48.77
N CYS A 42 -38.40 -18.29 -48.68
CA CYS A 42 -38.03 -17.36 -47.61
C CYS A 42 -38.62 -15.97 -47.91
N ASP A 43 -39.76 -15.64 -47.31
CA ASP A 43 -40.21 -14.26 -47.08
C ASP A 43 -41.19 -14.28 -45.91
N ASP A 44 -40.70 -14.06 -44.68
CA ASP A 44 -41.50 -13.54 -43.54
C ASP A 44 -40.72 -13.30 -42.23
N ALA A 45 -39.39 -13.08 -42.28
CA ALA A 45 -38.58 -12.81 -41.08
C ALA A 45 -38.03 -11.36 -40.98
N GLN A 46 -38.64 -10.39 -41.68
CA GLN A 46 -38.16 -8.99 -41.67
C GLN A 46 -39.17 -7.92 -41.17
N ASN A 47 -40.39 -8.27 -40.79
CA ASN A 47 -41.36 -7.28 -40.32
C ASN A 47 -41.75 -7.45 -38.85
N LEU A 48 -40.90 -6.94 -37.96
CA LEU A 48 -41.31 -6.41 -36.66
C LEU A 48 -40.40 -5.21 -36.32
N THR A 49 -40.48 -4.21 -37.19
CA THR A 49 -40.04 -2.84 -36.89
C THR A 49 -40.96 -2.27 -35.81
N ILE A 50 -40.53 -2.38 -34.55
CA ILE A 50 -41.05 -1.51 -33.49
C ILE A 50 -40.68 -0.08 -33.91
N ARG A 51 -41.71 0.74 -34.17
CA ARG A 51 -41.58 2.16 -34.50
C ARG A 51 -40.90 2.88 -33.34
N TRP A 52 -39.59 3.05 -33.44
CA TRP A 52 -38.90 4.13 -32.73
C TRP A 52 -39.20 5.42 -33.51
N GLY A 53 -39.92 6.34 -32.87
CA GLY A 53 -40.08 7.70 -33.37
C GLY A 53 -38.72 8.32 -33.71
N ASP A 54 -38.72 9.13 -34.76
CA ASP A 54 -37.56 9.66 -35.46
C ASP A 54 -36.42 10.17 -34.56
N SER A 55 -35.36 9.37 -34.47
CA SER A 55 -33.98 9.83 -34.61
C SER A 55 -33.06 8.60 -34.73
N THR A 56 -33.09 7.91 -35.87
CA THR A 56 -32.00 6.98 -36.19
C THR A 56 -30.70 7.78 -36.20
N PRO A 57 -29.69 7.42 -35.38
CA PRO A 57 -28.48 8.20 -35.31
C PRO A 57 -27.80 8.22 -36.68
N THR A 58 -27.47 9.42 -37.19
CA THR A 58 -26.74 9.61 -38.45
C THR A 58 -25.46 8.77 -38.43
N GLY A 59 -24.92 8.36 -39.59
CA GLY A 59 -23.90 7.30 -39.72
C GLY A 59 -22.67 7.39 -38.81
N ARG A 60 -22.34 8.59 -38.29
CA ARG A 60 -21.28 8.84 -37.31
C ARG A 60 -21.61 8.30 -35.90
N PHE A 61 -22.87 8.36 -35.47
CA PHE A 61 -23.33 7.92 -34.15
C PHE A 61 -23.51 6.40 -34.03
N LYS A 62 -23.69 5.67 -35.14
CA LYS A 62 -23.71 4.19 -35.13
C LYS A 62 -22.36 3.55 -34.77
N LYS A 63 -21.25 4.22 -35.07
CA LYS A 63 -19.88 3.71 -34.82
C LYS A 63 -19.35 4.05 -33.42
N LEU A 64 -19.94 5.04 -32.74
CA LEU A 64 -19.42 5.57 -31.47
C LEU A 64 -19.48 4.56 -30.29
N PRO A 65 -20.53 3.73 -30.12
CA PRO A 65 -20.54 2.70 -29.07
C PRO A 65 -19.48 1.62 -29.29
N PHE A 66 -19.21 1.27 -30.56
CA PHE A 66 -18.13 0.33 -30.89
C PHE A 66 -16.76 0.93 -30.55
N PHE A 67 -16.56 2.23 -30.78
CA PHE A 67 -15.33 2.91 -30.38
C PHE A 67 -15.06 2.78 -28.88
N PHE A 68 -16.03 3.05 -28.00
CA PHE A 68 -15.84 2.92 -26.54
C PHE A 68 -15.58 1.47 -26.10
N PHE A 69 -16.23 0.49 -26.71
CA PHE A 69 -16.00 -0.92 -26.41
C PHE A 69 -14.56 -1.34 -26.79
N TRP A 70 -14.09 -0.99 -27.99
CA TRP A 70 -12.73 -1.28 -28.44
C TRP A 70 -11.67 -0.53 -27.63
N LEU A 71 -11.93 0.73 -27.29
CA LEU A 71 -11.08 1.51 -26.39
C LEU A 71 -10.93 0.80 -25.03
N GLY A 72 -12.04 0.35 -24.45
CA GLY A 72 -12.05 -0.41 -23.20
C GLY A 72 -11.28 -1.73 -23.28
N LEU A 73 -11.41 -2.48 -24.38
CA LEU A 73 -10.64 -3.70 -24.62
C LEU A 73 -9.13 -3.40 -24.68
N VAL A 74 -8.72 -2.36 -25.41
CA VAL A 74 -7.31 -1.96 -25.51
C VAL A 74 -6.77 -1.52 -24.15
N SER A 75 -7.50 -0.68 -23.41
CA SER A 75 -7.13 -0.26 -22.05
C SER A 75 -7.00 -1.46 -21.10
N PHE A 76 -7.93 -2.42 -21.17
CA PHE A 76 -7.87 -3.65 -20.39
C PHE A 76 -6.65 -4.50 -20.73
N LEU A 77 -6.34 -4.67 -22.03
CA LEU A 77 -5.14 -5.40 -22.47
C LEU A 77 -3.85 -4.70 -22.05
N ILE A 78 -3.77 -3.36 -22.12
CA ILE A 78 -2.62 -2.59 -21.63
C ILE A 78 -2.43 -2.82 -20.13
N ALA A 79 -3.50 -2.67 -19.34
CA ALA A 79 -3.45 -2.90 -17.90
C ALA A 79 -3.02 -4.34 -17.57
N LEU A 80 -3.56 -5.33 -18.29
CA LEU A 80 -3.24 -6.75 -18.13
C LEU A 80 -1.76 -7.02 -18.47
N ILE A 81 -1.31 -6.61 -19.64
CA ILE A 81 0.07 -6.83 -20.11
C ILE A 81 1.07 -6.16 -19.17
N CYS A 82 0.81 -4.91 -18.75
CA CYS A 82 1.72 -4.20 -17.83
C CYS A 82 1.68 -4.76 -16.40
N SER A 83 0.55 -5.30 -15.95
CA SER A 83 0.47 -5.94 -14.62
C SER A 83 1.23 -7.27 -14.59
N PHE A 84 1.17 -8.05 -15.68
CA PHE A 84 1.81 -9.36 -15.79
C PHE A 84 3.20 -9.33 -16.44
N SER A 85 3.68 -8.17 -16.87
CA SER A 85 5.03 -8.03 -17.39
C SER A 85 6.08 -8.23 -16.30
N GLY A 86 7.31 -8.53 -16.73
CA GLY A 86 8.43 -9.02 -15.92
C GLY A 86 8.68 -8.31 -14.59
N PRO A 87 9.47 -8.95 -13.71
CA PRO A 87 9.77 -8.43 -12.39
C PRO A 87 10.36 -7.02 -12.44
N PHE A 88 10.33 -6.34 -11.30
CA PHE A 88 11.05 -5.08 -11.14
C PHE A 88 12.56 -5.32 -11.29
N SER A 89 13.27 -4.33 -11.83
CA SER A 89 14.69 -4.37 -12.20
C SER A 89 15.51 -3.37 -11.40
N GLY A 90 16.82 -3.58 -11.32
CA GLY A 90 17.75 -2.66 -10.64
C GLY A 90 17.45 -2.55 -9.14
N ALA A 91 17.39 -1.32 -8.63
CA ALA A 91 17.12 -1.03 -7.22
C ALA A 91 15.77 -1.58 -6.72
N ASP A 92 14.80 -1.79 -7.63
CA ASP A 92 13.49 -2.32 -7.29
C ASP A 92 13.41 -3.87 -7.33
N SER A 93 14.52 -4.56 -7.61
CA SER A 93 14.56 -6.02 -7.65
C SER A 93 14.52 -6.66 -6.25
N ALA A 94 13.83 -7.79 -6.15
CA ALA A 94 13.75 -8.58 -4.92
C ALA A 94 15.08 -9.33 -4.66
N GLN A 95 15.87 -8.85 -3.71
CA GLN A 95 17.17 -9.45 -3.32
C GLN A 95 17.18 -9.93 -1.86
N CYS A 96 16.00 -10.06 -1.26
CA CYS A 96 15.85 -10.58 0.09
C CYS A 96 16.27 -12.05 0.16
N ARG A 97 17.19 -12.39 1.09
CA ARG A 97 17.67 -13.76 1.28
C ARG A 97 16.76 -14.53 2.26
N GLY A 98 16.49 -15.79 1.93
CA GLY A 98 15.75 -16.71 2.79
C GLY A 98 16.62 -17.27 3.92
N ILE A 99 15.98 -17.67 5.01
CA ILE A 99 16.65 -18.12 6.24
C ILE A 99 15.92 -19.32 6.87
N TYR A 100 16.65 -20.12 7.66
CA TYR A 100 16.14 -21.24 8.44
C TYR A 100 16.31 -20.98 9.95
N MET A 101 15.39 -21.50 10.75
CA MET A 101 15.28 -21.21 12.19
C MET A 101 14.36 -22.24 12.87
N TYR A 102 14.55 -22.48 14.16
CA TYR A 102 13.84 -23.53 14.89
C TYR A 102 12.40 -23.11 15.29
N PRO A 103 11.38 -23.96 15.11
CA PRO A 103 10.00 -23.64 15.51
C PRO A 103 9.77 -23.90 17.01
N ALA A 104 10.38 -23.10 17.89
CA ALA A 104 10.32 -23.33 19.34
C ALA A 104 9.44 -22.28 20.05
N TYR A 105 8.21 -22.70 20.39
CA TYR A 105 7.21 -21.85 21.04
C TYR A 105 6.66 -22.53 22.29
N ALA A 106 6.63 -21.80 23.40
CA ALA A 106 5.98 -22.19 24.64
C ALA A 106 4.63 -21.47 24.76
N ARG A 107 3.53 -22.22 24.88
CA ARG A 107 2.21 -21.63 25.12
C ARG A 107 2.10 -21.19 26.58
N ILE A 108 1.65 -19.96 26.82
CA ILE A 108 1.43 -19.44 28.17
C ILE A 108 0.03 -19.82 28.63
N THR A 109 -0.09 -20.96 29.29
CA THR A 109 -1.38 -21.51 29.72
C THR A 109 -1.97 -20.79 30.93
N GLY A 110 -1.16 -20.07 31.72
CA GLY A 110 -1.64 -19.30 32.87
C GLY A 110 -2.44 -18.05 32.49
N PHE A 111 -2.31 -17.54 31.26
CA PHE A 111 -3.12 -16.45 30.76
C PHE A 111 -4.45 -17.00 30.22
N ASP A 112 -5.38 -17.24 31.14
CA ASP A 112 -6.66 -17.89 30.88
C ASP A 112 -7.87 -16.91 30.97
N THR A 113 -9.08 -17.47 31.04
CA THR A 113 -10.32 -16.70 31.09
C THR A 113 -10.50 -15.86 32.35
N ASN A 114 -9.71 -16.10 33.40
CA ASN A 114 -9.72 -15.27 34.61
C ASN A 114 -9.10 -13.90 34.33
N TYR A 115 -8.16 -13.83 33.39
CA TYR A 115 -7.50 -12.57 33.01
C TYR A 115 -8.18 -11.89 31.82
N SER A 116 -8.62 -12.66 30.81
CA SER A 116 -9.29 -12.10 29.65
C SER A 116 -10.43 -12.99 29.17
N ARG A 117 -11.61 -12.38 28.96
CA ARG A 117 -12.74 -13.05 28.29
C ARG A 117 -12.36 -13.60 26.90
N LEU A 118 -11.35 -12.99 26.26
CA LEU A 118 -10.86 -13.33 24.94
C LEU A 118 -9.76 -14.41 24.97
N ALA A 119 -9.22 -14.82 26.13
CA ALA A 119 -8.26 -15.94 26.24
C ALA A 119 -8.86 -17.29 25.81
N LYS A 120 -10.18 -17.34 25.75
CA LYS A 120 -10.98 -18.41 25.18
C LYS A 120 -10.83 -18.50 23.65
N LYS A 121 -10.58 -17.37 22.96
CA LYS A 121 -10.47 -17.23 21.50
C LYS A 121 -9.03 -17.01 21.04
N TYR A 122 -8.22 -16.29 21.80
CA TYR A 122 -6.84 -15.95 21.45
C TYR A 122 -5.86 -16.58 22.44
N HIS A 123 -4.60 -16.72 22.01
CA HIS A 123 -3.56 -17.35 22.81
C HIS A 123 -2.30 -16.48 22.85
N LEU A 124 -1.46 -16.72 23.86
CA LEU A 124 -0.18 -16.04 24.03
C LEU A 124 0.92 -17.10 24.05
N TYR A 125 1.97 -16.87 23.27
CA TYR A 125 3.14 -17.74 23.19
C TYR A 125 4.41 -16.95 23.54
N LEU A 126 5.41 -17.65 24.04
CA LEU A 126 6.77 -17.18 24.20
C LEU A 126 7.67 -17.94 23.21
N TYR A 127 8.43 -17.22 22.40
CA TYR A 127 9.45 -17.83 21.54
C TYR A 127 10.75 -18.06 22.32
N ARG A 128 11.42 -19.20 22.10
CA ARG A 128 12.71 -19.54 22.73
C ARG A 128 13.63 -20.21 21.69
N GLU A 129 14.77 -19.60 21.37
CA GLU A 129 15.69 -20.15 20.38
C GLU A 129 16.40 -21.41 20.92
N GLN A 130 16.36 -22.51 20.16
CA GLN A 130 16.89 -23.80 20.63
C GLN A 130 18.41 -23.76 20.80
N GLY A 131 18.91 -24.26 21.92
CA GLY A 131 20.35 -24.27 22.24
C GLY A 131 20.94 -22.91 22.58
N LYS A 132 20.12 -21.86 22.67
CA LYS A 132 20.52 -20.50 23.08
C LYS A 132 19.81 -20.09 24.35
N ASP A 133 18.50 -20.07 24.28
CA ASP A 133 17.64 -19.74 25.39
C ASP A 133 17.55 -20.89 26.39
N ARG A 134 17.49 -20.57 27.69
CA ARG A 134 17.34 -21.57 28.76
C ARG A 134 16.05 -22.38 28.58
N GLU A 135 16.16 -23.69 28.72
CA GLU A 135 14.99 -24.56 28.75
C GLU A 135 14.14 -24.31 30.02
N PRO A 136 12.83 -24.57 29.98
CA PRO A 136 12.00 -24.54 31.19
C PRO A 136 12.56 -25.47 32.27
N ALA A 137 12.51 -25.04 33.54
CA ALA A 137 12.93 -25.89 34.64
C ALA A 137 12.00 -27.11 34.79
N ALA A 138 12.44 -28.14 35.53
CA ALA A 138 11.74 -29.43 35.66
C ALA A 138 10.31 -29.33 36.24
N ASP A 139 9.94 -28.19 36.80
CA ASP A 139 8.62 -27.82 37.33
C ASP A 139 7.72 -27.09 36.32
N ASN A 140 8.13 -27.00 35.05
CA ASN A 140 7.49 -26.21 33.98
C ASN A 140 7.46 -24.69 34.24
N VAL A 141 8.30 -24.16 35.14
CA VAL A 141 8.42 -22.72 35.35
C VAL A 141 9.23 -22.10 34.21
N ILE A 142 8.64 -21.09 33.55
CA ILE A 142 9.26 -20.34 32.46
C ILE A 142 10.34 -19.42 33.06
N SER A 143 11.60 -19.61 32.66
CA SER A 143 12.70 -18.72 33.04
C SER A 143 12.66 -17.44 32.20
N LEU A 144 12.26 -16.33 32.81
CA LEU A 144 12.27 -15.00 32.21
C LEU A 144 13.46 -14.19 32.74
N ASP A 145 14.49 -14.06 31.90
CA ASP A 145 15.71 -13.32 32.22
C ASP A 145 16.05 -12.23 31.20
N GLY A 146 15.21 -12.02 30.20
CA GLY A 146 15.39 -11.03 29.13
C GLY A 146 14.50 -9.78 29.27
N ILE A 147 14.54 -8.94 28.24
CA ILE A 147 13.69 -7.76 28.08
C ILE A 147 12.37 -8.19 27.42
N PRO A 148 11.19 -7.86 27.98
CA PRO A 148 9.93 -8.27 27.40
C PRO A 148 9.64 -7.54 26.09
N VAL A 149 9.41 -8.32 25.03
CA VAL A 149 8.97 -7.86 23.71
C VAL A 149 7.64 -8.53 23.37
N LEU A 150 6.67 -7.78 22.85
CA LEU A 150 5.41 -8.32 22.37
C LEU A 150 5.28 -8.13 20.86
N PHE A 151 5.22 -9.25 20.14
CA PHE A 151 4.92 -9.27 18.73
C PHE A 151 3.42 -9.39 18.47
N ILE A 152 2.93 -8.56 17.56
CA ILE A 152 1.52 -8.51 17.15
C ILE A 152 1.45 -8.85 15.65
N PRO A 153 0.91 -10.02 15.27
CA PRO A 153 0.78 -10.40 13.86
C PRO A 153 -0.28 -9.59 13.13
N GLY A 154 -0.22 -9.65 11.80
CA GLY A 154 -1.12 -8.95 10.89
C GLY A 154 -2.46 -9.63 10.63
N ASN A 155 -3.16 -9.11 9.61
CA ASN A 155 -4.42 -9.68 9.10
C ASN A 155 -4.21 -11.11 8.60
N ALA A 156 -4.97 -12.07 9.13
CA ALA A 156 -4.78 -13.50 8.89
C ALA A 156 -3.32 -13.96 9.13
N GLY A 157 -2.62 -13.26 10.03
CA GLY A 157 -1.23 -13.52 10.38
C GLY A 157 -1.12 -14.57 11.49
N SER A 158 0.02 -15.27 11.51
CA SER A 158 0.33 -16.25 12.53
C SER A 158 1.36 -15.69 13.51
N PHE A 159 1.21 -16.04 14.79
CA PHE A 159 2.19 -15.77 15.85
C PHE A 159 3.62 -16.21 15.50
N LYS A 160 3.75 -17.14 14.53
CA LYS A 160 5.03 -17.70 14.07
C LYS A 160 5.89 -16.71 13.28
N GLN A 161 5.32 -15.61 12.79
CA GLN A 161 6.01 -14.64 11.95
C GLN A 161 7.23 -13.99 12.61
N VAL A 162 7.21 -13.80 13.93
CA VAL A 162 8.30 -13.15 14.68
C VAL A 162 9.59 -13.95 14.74
N ARG A 163 9.50 -15.26 14.49
CA ARG A 163 10.56 -16.25 14.72
C ARG A 163 11.92 -15.80 14.20
N SER A 164 11.96 -15.25 12.99
CA SER A 164 13.21 -14.87 12.32
C SER A 164 13.94 -13.76 13.03
N ILE A 165 13.20 -12.78 13.52
CA ILE A 165 13.74 -11.61 14.23
C ILE A 165 14.17 -12.03 15.64
N ALA A 166 13.36 -12.83 16.32
CA ALA A 166 13.68 -13.34 17.65
C ALA A 166 14.91 -14.25 17.64
N ALA A 167 15.02 -15.16 16.67
CA ALA A 167 16.19 -16.00 16.44
C ALA A 167 17.45 -15.17 16.19
N ALA A 168 17.37 -14.16 15.30
CA ALA A 168 18.48 -13.26 15.02
C ALA A 168 18.99 -12.52 16.27
N ALA A 169 18.06 -12.07 17.13
CA ALA A 169 18.41 -11.38 18.37
C ALA A 169 19.07 -12.33 19.40
N ALA A 170 18.58 -13.57 19.51
CA ALA A 170 19.19 -14.57 20.38
C ALA A 170 20.60 -14.96 19.90
N GLU A 171 20.76 -15.24 18.60
CA GLU A 171 22.06 -15.52 17.97
C GLU A 171 23.06 -14.38 18.24
N LEU A 172 22.66 -13.13 17.97
CA LEU A 172 23.52 -11.96 18.18
C LEU A 172 23.93 -11.79 19.64
N TYR A 173 23.02 -11.97 20.60
CA TYR A 173 23.33 -11.79 22.02
C TYR A 173 24.21 -12.91 22.60
N PHE A 174 23.95 -14.17 22.25
CA PHE A 174 24.63 -15.31 22.86
C PHE A 174 25.91 -15.73 22.13
N GLU A 175 26.03 -15.50 20.83
CA GLU A 175 27.22 -15.88 20.05
C GLU A 175 28.11 -14.69 19.68
N ASN A 176 27.52 -13.53 19.36
CA ASN A 176 28.24 -12.39 18.77
C ASN A 176 28.13 -11.14 19.64
N LYS A 177 28.29 -11.30 20.96
CA LYS A 177 28.09 -10.23 21.94
C LYS A 177 29.00 -9.01 21.72
N ASP A 178 30.20 -9.23 21.18
CA ASP A 178 31.18 -8.16 20.89
C ASP A 178 30.70 -7.18 19.81
N ALA A 179 29.70 -7.57 18.99
CA ALA A 179 29.08 -6.71 17.99
C ALA A 179 28.02 -5.77 18.58
N ILE A 180 27.68 -5.90 19.88
CA ILE A 180 26.72 -5.05 20.59
C ILE A 180 27.48 -3.96 21.32
N VAL A 181 27.25 -2.70 20.96
CA VAL A 181 27.93 -1.54 21.54
C VAL A 181 27.35 -1.22 22.91
N ASN A 182 26.03 -1.37 23.08
CA ASN A 182 25.34 -1.10 24.34
C ASN A 182 25.75 -2.07 25.46
N PRO A 183 26.45 -1.60 26.52
CA PRO A 183 26.88 -2.46 27.63
C PRO A 183 25.73 -2.89 28.55
N ASN A 184 24.59 -2.19 28.48
CA ASN A 184 23.37 -2.50 29.23
C ASN A 184 22.39 -3.36 28.40
N ALA A 185 22.84 -3.93 27.28
CA ALA A 185 22.04 -4.85 26.49
C ALA A 185 21.81 -6.18 27.22
N ARG A 186 20.65 -6.79 26.97
CA ARG A 186 20.27 -8.09 27.50
C ARG A 186 19.46 -8.86 26.46
N ASN A 187 19.39 -10.20 26.58
CA ASN A 187 18.56 -11.02 25.71
C ASN A 187 17.09 -10.55 25.74
N LEU A 188 16.33 -10.92 24.70
CA LEU A 188 14.93 -10.52 24.55
C LEU A 188 14.01 -11.71 24.82
N ASP A 189 13.03 -11.53 25.68
CA ASP A 189 11.95 -12.49 25.88
C ASP A 189 10.78 -12.12 24.96
N VAL A 190 10.68 -12.80 23.82
CA VAL A 190 9.75 -12.44 22.75
C VAL A 190 8.42 -13.18 22.89
N PHE A 191 7.44 -12.49 23.46
CA PHE A 191 6.04 -12.89 23.49
C PHE A 191 5.38 -12.62 22.13
N THR A 192 4.44 -13.46 21.72
CA THR A 192 3.73 -13.33 20.45
C THR A 192 2.27 -13.75 20.61
N ALA A 193 1.37 -12.92 20.10
CA ALA A 193 -0.07 -13.16 20.17
C ALA A 193 -0.54 -14.06 19.03
N ASP A 194 -1.42 -15.01 19.34
CA ASP A 194 -2.10 -15.85 18.36
C ASP A 194 -3.58 -15.48 18.30
N PHE A 195 -3.96 -14.86 17.19
CA PHE A 195 -5.34 -14.44 16.92
C PHE A 195 -6.14 -15.46 16.10
N ASN A 196 -5.67 -16.71 15.99
CA ASN A 196 -6.30 -17.72 15.13
C ASN A 196 -6.50 -17.24 13.68
N GLU A 197 -5.52 -16.48 13.16
CA GLU A 197 -5.53 -15.94 11.80
C GLU A 197 -6.80 -15.12 11.47
N ASP A 198 -7.30 -14.37 12.45
CA ASP A 198 -8.43 -13.47 12.27
C ASP A 198 -8.19 -12.38 11.21
N PHE A 199 -9.26 -12.03 10.49
CA PHE A 199 -9.23 -11.06 9.39
C PHE A 199 -9.40 -9.61 9.87
N THR A 200 -8.43 -9.08 10.62
CA THR A 200 -8.44 -7.72 11.19
C THR A 200 -8.63 -6.60 10.16
N ALA A 201 -8.18 -6.79 8.91
CA ALA A 201 -8.28 -5.75 7.87
C ALA A 201 -9.70 -5.55 7.32
N PHE A 202 -10.63 -6.47 7.60
CA PHE A 202 -11.98 -6.45 7.02
C PHE A 202 -13.09 -6.20 8.04
N HIS A 203 -12.78 -6.13 9.34
CA HIS A 203 -13.78 -5.94 10.39
C HIS A 203 -13.25 -5.14 11.58
N GLY A 204 -13.85 -3.97 11.84
CA GLY A 204 -13.40 -3.03 12.87
C GLY A 204 -13.48 -3.59 14.29
N ARG A 205 -14.55 -4.32 14.62
CA ARG A 205 -14.71 -4.90 15.97
C ARG A 205 -13.62 -5.94 16.29
N THR A 206 -13.16 -6.70 15.29
CA THR A 206 -12.04 -7.65 15.46
C THR A 206 -10.78 -6.93 15.92
N MET A 207 -10.50 -5.74 15.37
CA MET A 207 -9.34 -4.92 15.76
C MET A 207 -9.42 -4.48 17.23
N LEU A 208 -10.60 -4.03 17.68
CA LEU A 208 -10.83 -3.65 19.08
C LEU A 208 -10.68 -4.84 20.03
N ASP A 209 -11.21 -6.02 19.67
CA ASP A 209 -11.05 -7.22 20.50
C ASP A 209 -9.57 -7.66 20.58
N GLN A 210 -8.80 -7.55 19.49
CA GLN A 210 -7.35 -7.83 19.53
C GLN A 210 -6.61 -6.85 20.46
N ALA A 211 -6.89 -5.55 20.37
CA ALA A 211 -6.29 -4.54 21.24
C ALA A 211 -6.68 -4.74 22.72
N GLU A 212 -7.95 -5.07 23.01
CA GLU A 212 -8.43 -5.36 24.37
C GLU A 212 -7.69 -6.56 24.97
N TYR A 213 -7.57 -7.66 24.20
CA TYR A 213 -6.84 -8.85 24.63
C TYR A 213 -5.36 -8.57 24.90
N LEU A 214 -4.71 -7.79 24.04
CA LEU A 214 -3.30 -7.45 24.19
C LEU A 214 -3.03 -6.55 25.40
N ASN A 215 -3.93 -5.63 25.75
CA ASN A 215 -3.80 -4.82 26.97
C ASN A 215 -3.83 -5.70 28.22
N GLU A 216 -4.70 -6.71 28.27
CA GLU A 216 -4.70 -7.70 29.36
C GLU A 216 -3.45 -8.59 29.32
N ALA A 217 -2.99 -8.98 28.12
CA ALA A 217 -1.77 -9.76 27.95
C ALA A 217 -0.54 -8.98 28.45
N MET A 218 -0.43 -7.68 28.18
CA MET A 218 0.65 -6.83 28.69
C MET A 218 0.64 -6.78 30.21
N ARG A 219 -0.53 -6.56 30.83
CA ARG A 219 -0.67 -6.59 32.29
C ARG A 219 -0.19 -7.93 32.85
N TYR A 220 -0.58 -9.04 32.24
CA TYR A 220 -0.15 -10.37 32.65
C TYR A 220 1.37 -10.57 32.48
N ILE A 221 1.94 -10.19 31.33
CA ILE A 221 3.39 -10.29 31.07
C ILE A 221 4.17 -9.56 32.15
N LEU A 222 3.79 -8.33 32.51
CA LEU A 222 4.48 -7.56 33.54
C LEU A 222 4.47 -8.28 34.90
N THR A 223 3.35 -8.92 35.28
CA THR A 223 3.27 -9.69 36.53
C THR A 223 4.18 -10.92 36.57
N LEU A 224 4.50 -11.52 35.40
CA LEU A 224 5.43 -12.66 35.36
C LEU A 224 6.83 -12.27 35.85
N TYR A 225 7.25 -11.03 35.58
CA TYR A 225 8.56 -10.53 36.00
C TYR A 225 8.63 -10.04 37.44
N GLU A 226 7.49 -9.80 38.11
CA GLU A 226 7.48 -9.53 39.55
C GLU A 226 7.90 -10.79 40.35
N SER A 227 7.59 -11.96 39.80
CA SER A 227 7.91 -13.26 40.38
C SER A 227 9.27 -13.82 39.95
N SER A 228 9.94 -13.19 38.98
CA SER A 228 11.21 -13.68 38.45
C SER A 228 12.41 -13.13 39.23
N ASN A 229 13.43 -13.96 39.44
CA ASN A 229 14.72 -13.55 40.02
C ASN A 229 15.59 -12.81 38.98
N ALA A 230 14.98 -11.97 38.14
CA ALA A 230 15.69 -11.24 37.10
C ALA A 230 16.62 -10.18 37.71
N VAL A 231 17.78 -9.95 37.07
CA VAL A 231 18.74 -8.95 37.52
C VAL A 231 18.27 -7.56 37.07
N GLY A 232 17.98 -6.68 38.04
CA GLY A 232 17.53 -5.31 37.81
C GLY A 232 16.10 -5.06 38.29
N PRO A 233 15.57 -3.84 38.15
CA PRO A 233 14.19 -3.54 38.53
C PRO A 233 13.20 -4.33 37.64
N PRO A 234 12.02 -4.71 38.16
CA PRO A 234 10.99 -5.33 37.34
C PRO A 234 10.55 -4.39 36.20
N PRO A 235 10.26 -4.92 35.01
CA PRO A 235 9.81 -4.13 33.88
C PRO A 235 8.48 -3.45 34.18
N ARG A 236 8.33 -2.21 33.72
CA ARG A 236 7.08 -1.44 33.70
C ARG A 236 6.53 -1.26 32.29
N SER A 237 7.34 -1.54 31.27
CA SER A 237 6.94 -1.45 29.87
C SER A 237 7.40 -2.64 29.06
N VAL A 238 6.70 -2.87 27.95
CA VAL A 238 6.95 -3.92 26.97
C VAL A 238 7.20 -3.26 25.62
N LEU A 239 8.26 -3.69 24.92
CA LEU A 239 8.55 -3.20 23.57
C LEU A 239 7.61 -3.88 22.58
N ILE A 240 7.03 -3.14 21.65
CA ILE A 240 6.08 -3.70 20.67
C ILE A 240 6.73 -3.81 19.28
N LEU A 241 6.56 -4.99 18.67
CA LEU A 241 6.83 -5.23 17.26
C LEU A 241 5.53 -5.60 16.54
N GLY A 242 5.01 -4.72 15.70
CA GLY A 242 3.76 -4.95 14.95
C GLY A 242 4.02 -5.26 13.48
N HIS A 243 3.32 -6.23 12.89
CA HIS A 243 3.35 -6.47 11.44
C HIS A 243 1.99 -6.18 10.82
N SER A 244 1.95 -5.46 9.69
CA SER A 244 0.71 -5.18 8.94
C SER A 244 -0.37 -4.57 9.85
N MET A 245 -1.59 -5.11 9.88
CA MET A 245 -2.64 -4.63 10.80
C MET A 245 -2.26 -4.72 12.28
N GLY A 246 -1.28 -5.54 12.67
CA GLY A 246 -0.81 -5.64 14.06
C GLY A 246 -0.16 -4.35 14.57
N GLY A 247 0.48 -3.57 13.68
CA GLY A 247 0.98 -2.23 14.03
C GLY A 247 -0.14 -1.21 14.26
N VAL A 248 -1.28 -1.37 13.58
CA VAL A 248 -2.48 -0.53 13.79
C VAL A 248 -3.14 -0.91 15.11
N VAL A 249 -3.26 -2.21 15.40
CA VAL A 249 -3.74 -2.71 16.71
C VAL A 249 -2.88 -2.16 17.85
N ALA A 250 -1.55 -2.13 17.71
CA ALA A 250 -0.65 -1.52 18.70
C ALA A 250 -0.98 -0.04 18.98
N ARG A 251 -1.42 0.70 17.96
CA ARG A 251 -1.85 2.11 18.12
C ARG A 251 -3.23 2.26 18.74
N VAL A 252 -4.11 1.27 18.58
CA VAL A 252 -5.43 1.22 19.22
C VAL A 252 -5.31 0.93 20.71
N MET A 253 -4.36 0.09 21.14
CA MET A 253 -4.17 -0.29 22.54
C MET A 253 -4.21 0.88 23.55
N PRO A 254 -3.46 1.99 23.38
CA PRO A 254 -3.48 3.11 24.33
C PRO A 254 -4.79 3.91 24.36
N THR A 255 -5.68 3.74 23.38
CA THR A 255 -6.99 4.45 23.34
C THR A 255 -8.04 3.74 24.18
N LEU A 256 -7.81 2.49 24.56
CA LEU A 256 -8.77 1.67 25.31
C LEU A 256 -8.63 1.87 26.82
N LYS A 257 -9.77 1.76 27.53
CA LYS A 257 -9.85 1.97 28.98
C LYS A 257 -9.01 0.99 29.81
N ASN A 258 -8.72 -0.20 29.29
CA ASN A 258 -7.97 -1.23 30.00
C ASN A 258 -6.45 -1.12 29.81
N TYR A 259 -5.98 -0.12 29.06
CA TYR A 259 -4.57 0.20 28.89
C TYR A 259 -3.88 0.50 30.23
N VAL A 260 -2.68 -0.05 30.42
CA VAL A 260 -1.85 0.26 31.59
C VAL A 260 -0.98 1.49 31.24
N PRO A 261 -1.10 2.63 31.94
CA PRO A 261 -0.31 3.81 31.63
C PRO A 261 1.19 3.54 31.64
N ALA A 262 1.91 4.11 30.66
CA ALA A 262 3.35 3.94 30.45
C ALA A 262 3.83 2.49 30.23
N SER A 263 2.93 1.54 30.00
CA SER A 263 3.29 0.15 29.66
C SER A 263 3.85 -0.03 28.25
N ILE A 264 3.66 0.95 27.37
CA ILE A 264 4.27 1.00 26.04
C ILE A 264 5.08 2.28 25.93
N ASN A 265 6.34 2.15 25.52
CA ASN A 265 7.21 3.29 25.24
C ASN A 265 7.85 3.23 23.83
N THR A 266 7.84 2.06 23.19
CA THR A 266 8.51 1.84 21.91
C THR A 266 7.67 0.91 21.06
N ILE A 267 7.28 1.38 19.88
CA ILE A 267 6.56 0.61 18.87
C ILE A 267 7.38 0.63 17.58
N ILE A 268 7.78 -0.54 17.10
CA ILE A 268 8.36 -0.72 15.78
C ILE A 268 7.34 -1.47 14.93
N THR A 269 7.05 -0.96 13.75
CA THR A 269 6.03 -1.53 12.86
C THR A 269 6.62 -1.89 11.50
N LEU A 270 6.19 -3.02 10.95
CA LEU A 270 6.65 -3.56 9.68
C LEU A 270 5.46 -3.59 8.70
N SER A 271 5.55 -2.85 7.60
CA SER A 271 4.51 -2.71 6.55
C SER A 271 3.10 -2.47 7.11
N SER A 272 2.98 -1.64 8.15
CA SER A 272 1.70 -1.39 8.85
C SER A 272 0.99 -0.16 8.28
N PRO A 273 -0.27 -0.26 7.81
CA PRO A 273 -0.96 0.84 7.13
C PRO A 273 -1.50 1.87 8.13
N HIS A 274 -0.62 2.77 8.60
CA HIS A 274 -0.94 3.80 9.60
C HIS A 274 -1.75 4.97 9.09
N ALA A 275 -1.48 5.42 7.87
CA ALA A 275 -2.10 6.60 7.29
C ALA A 275 -3.54 6.35 6.88
N VAL A 276 -3.80 5.20 6.29
CA VAL A 276 -5.08 4.89 5.64
C VAL A 276 -5.39 3.41 5.74
N ALA A 277 -6.65 3.08 6.08
CA ALA A 277 -7.15 1.71 6.03
C ALA A 277 -7.00 1.08 4.63
N PRO A 278 -6.40 -0.12 4.51
CA PRO A 278 -6.14 -0.77 3.21
C PRO A 278 -7.41 -1.30 2.52
N ALA A 279 -8.50 -1.43 3.28
CA ALA A 279 -9.80 -1.86 2.80
C ALA A 279 -10.91 -1.05 3.47
N THR A 280 -11.93 -0.66 2.70
CA THR A 280 -13.00 0.26 3.11
C THR A 280 -14.38 -0.40 3.02
N PHE A 281 -14.42 -1.71 3.27
CA PHE A 281 -15.63 -2.55 3.23
C PHE A 281 -16.50 -2.40 4.48
N ASP A 282 -15.91 -1.99 5.61
CA ASP A 282 -16.57 -1.77 6.89
C ASP A 282 -16.36 -0.33 7.34
N GLY A 283 -17.47 0.36 7.67
CA GLY A 283 -17.44 1.73 8.15
C GLY A 283 -16.80 1.87 9.53
N ASP A 284 -16.87 0.81 10.36
CA ASP A 284 -16.29 0.83 11.71
C ASP A 284 -14.75 0.92 11.66
N ILE A 285 -14.11 0.34 10.64
CA ILE A 285 -12.65 0.47 10.45
C ILE A 285 -12.27 1.93 10.25
N ILE A 286 -12.98 2.63 9.35
CA ILE A 286 -12.67 4.03 9.06
C ILE A 286 -12.84 4.88 10.32
N LYS A 287 -13.92 4.65 11.07
CA LYS A 287 -14.16 5.34 12.33
C LYS A 287 -13.05 5.08 13.36
N ILE A 288 -12.59 3.83 13.51
CA ILE A 288 -11.50 3.49 14.42
C ILE A 288 -10.20 4.19 14.01
N TYR A 289 -9.89 4.24 12.72
CA TYR A 289 -8.73 4.99 12.22
C TYR A 289 -8.83 6.47 12.57
N ASP A 290 -10.00 7.09 12.39
CA ASP A 290 -10.24 8.49 12.73
C ASP A 290 -10.06 8.74 14.24
N ASP A 291 -10.72 7.95 15.09
CA ASP A 291 -10.65 8.06 16.55
C ASP A 291 -9.21 7.87 17.08
N VAL A 292 -8.46 6.90 16.49
CA VAL A 292 -7.06 6.64 16.88
C VAL A 292 -6.13 7.73 16.38
N ASN A 293 -6.31 8.21 15.14
CA ASN A 293 -5.49 9.30 14.61
C ASN A 293 -5.67 10.56 15.46
N GLU A 294 -6.91 10.92 15.81
CA GLU A 294 -7.22 12.06 16.68
C GLU A 294 -6.56 11.92 18.05
N PHE A 295 -6.68 10.76 18.70
CA PHE A 295 -6.03 10.50 19.99
C PHE A 295 -4.50 10.69 19.93
N TRP A 296 -3.84 10.16 18.89
CA TRP A 296 -2.39 10.24 18.75
C TRP A 296 -1.94 11.69 18.54
N VAL A 297 -2.60 12.43 17.65
CA VAL A 297 -2.29 13.86 17.40
C VAL A 297 -2.47 14.69 18.68
N GLN A 298 -3.59 14.54 19.37
CA GLN A 298 -3.87 15.25 20.62
C GLN A 298 -2.86 14.91 21.74
N SER A 299 -2.37 13.66 21.77
CA SER A 299 -1.40 13.22 22.78
C SER A 299 -0.03 13.93 22.67
N TYR A 300 0.29 14.48 21.49
CA TYR A 300 1.53 15.23 21.22
C TYR A 300 1.36 16.75 21.27
N GLU A 301 0.14 17.28 21.39
CA GLU A 301 -0.08 18.74 21.52
C GLU A 301 0.60 19.31 22.77
N ASN A 302 0.59 18.55 23.87
CA ASN A 302 1.34 18.88 25.07
C ASN A 302 2.69 18.15 25.11
N ALA A 303 3.77 18.85 24.74
CA ALA A 303 5.14 18.33 24.76
C ALA A 303 5.62 17.86 26.15
N SER A 304 4.97 18.31 27.23
CA SER A 304 5.29 17.86 28.61
C SER A 304 4.55 16.58 29.03
N SER A 305 3.66 16.05 28.20
CA SER A 305 2.93 14.83 28.53
C SER A 305 3.86 13.62 28.62
N SER A 306 3.56 12.66 29.50
CA SER A 306 4.32 11.41 29.58
C SER A 306 4.31 10.64 28.26
N PHE A 307 3.27 10.81 27.44
CA PHE A 307 3.17 10.18 26.13
C PHE A 307 4.19 10.80 25.17
N ALA A 308 4.21 12.14 25.06
CA ALA A 308 5.14 12.87 24.21
C ALA A 308 6.61 12.68 24.62
N GLN A 309 6.91 12.54 25.91
CA GLN A 309 8.30 12.40 26.38
C GLN A 309 8.87 10.97 26.26
N ASN A 310 8.01 9.95 26.21
CA ASN A 310 8.47 8.56 26.34
C ASN A 310 8.06 7.64 25.20
N VAL A 311 7.03 7.94 24.40
CA VAL A 311 6.52 7.02 23.37
C VAL A 311 7.16 7.31 22.02
N SER A 312 7.80 6.30 21.43
CA SER A 312 8.30 6.35 20.04
C SER A 312 7.59 5.34 19.13
N LEU A 313 7.34 5.74 17.87
CA LEU A 313 6.73 4.92 16.82
C LEU A 313 7.56 4.96 15.54
N ILE A 314 8.18 3.84 15.16
CA ILE A 314 8.96 3.71 13.93
C ILE A 314 8.20 2.83 12.93
N SER A 315 8.02 3.34 11.71
CA SER A 315 7.37 2.61 10.61
C SER A 315 8.40 2.19 9.57
N ILE A 316 8.57 0.89 9.37
CA ILE A 316 9.48 0.33 8.37
C ILE A 316 8.63 -0.30 7.28
N THR A 317 8.82 0.14 6.03
CA THR A 317 8.06 -0.34 4.89
C THR A 317 8.93 -1.05 3.86
N GLY A 318 8.39 -2.12 3.28
CA GLY A 318 9.06 -2.92 2.26
C GLY A 318 9.16 -2.24 0.88
N GLY A 319 8.44 -1.13 0.67
CA GLY A 319 8.46 -0.38 -0.58
C GLY A 319 7.66 -1.07 -1.71
N ILE A 320 8.12 -0.93 -2.95
CA ILE A 320 7.35 -1.23 -4.17
C ILE A 320 6.98 -2.71 -4.35
N LEU A 321 7.67 -3.64 -3.68
CA LEU A 321 7.37 -5.08 -3.76
C LEU A 321 6.21 -5.51 -2.86
N ASP A 322 5.71 -4.62 -2.01
CA ASP A 322 4.49 -4.86 -1.25
C ASP A 322 3.28 -4.87 -2.21
N THR A 323 2.77 -6.08 -2.48
CA THR A 323 1.60 -6.27 -3.34
C THR A 323 0.29 -6.42 -2.56
N VAL A 324 0.33 -6.35 -1.23
CA VAL A 324 -0.85 -6.44 -0.38
C VAL A 324 -1.47 -5.06 -0.21
N LEU A 325 -0.63 -4.06 0.11
CA LEU A 325 -1.03 -2.66 0.25
C LEU A 325 0.04 -1.71 -0.31
N PRO A 326 -0.34 -0.51 -0.80
CA PRO A 326 0.62 0.51 -1.21
C PRO A 326 1.50 0.96 -0.04
N ALA A 327 2.82 1.04 -0.24
CA ALA A 327 3.77 1.45 0.80
C ALA A 327 3.47 2.84 1.38
N ASP A 328 2.88 3.74 0.59
CA ASP A 328 2.46 5.08 1.02
C ASP A 328 1.46 5.05 2.20
N TYR A 329 0.73 3.94 2.40
CA TYR A 329 -0.23 3.83 3.50
C TYR A 329 0.46 3.63 4.86
N THR A 330 1.76 3.37 4.87
CA THR A 330 2.54 3.10 6.09
C THR A 330 3.10 4.34 6.79
N ILE A 331 2.89 5.51 6.18
CA ILE A 331 3.39 6.82 6.61
C ILE A 331 2.81 7.24 7.98
N VAL A 332 3.66 7.76 8.88
CA VAL A 332 3.28 8.21 10.24
C VAL A 332 3.50 9.71 10.48
N GLU A 333 4.05 10.43 9.51
CA GLU A 333 4.52 11.83 9.61
C GLU A 333 3.40 12.84 9.93
N HIS A 334 2.14 12.48 9.69
CA HIS A 334 0.97 13.30 10.04
C HIS A 334 0.42 12.99 11.45
N LEU A 335 0.91 11.94 12.10
CA LEU A 335 0.41 11.44 13.39
C LEU A 335 1.33 11.80 14.54
N ILE A 336 2.63 11.82 14.29
CA ILE A 336 3.67 11.98 15.32
C ILE A 336 4.72 13.00 14.87
N PRO A 337 5.34 13.74 15.81
CA PRO A 337 6.47 14.61 15.49
C PRO A 337 7.75 13.80 15.28
N TYR A 338 8.72 14.35 14.54
CA TYR A 338 9.97 13.65 14.21
C TYR A 338 10.83 13.35 15.45
N GLU A 339 10.64 14.05 16.55
CA GLU A 339 11.27 13.77 17.84
C GLU A 339 10.79 12.45 18.46
N ASN A 340 9.67 11.89 17.97
CA ASN A 340 9.05 10.68 18.49
C ASN A 340 9.01 9.53 17.46
N GLY A 341 9.22 9.80 16.18
CA GLY A 341 9.24 8.73 15.20
C GLY A 341 9.26 9.19 13.75
N PHE A 342 9.43 8.24 12.84
CA PHE A 342 9.48 8.48 11.40
C PHE A 342 9.20 7.19 10.62
N THR A 343 8.93 7.34 9.32
CA THR A 343 8.85 6.22 8.38
C THR A 343 10.20 6.03 7.66
N THR A 344 10.58 4.79 7.37
CA THR A 344 11.74 4.45 6.54
C THR A 344 11.43 3.26 5.62
N TYR A 345 12.23 3.09 4.58
CA TYR A 345 12.09 2.03 3.58
C TYR A 345 13.23 1.03 3.69
N THR A 346 12.97 -0.25 3.42
CA THR A 346 14.04 -1.27 3.41
C THR A 346 15.14 -0.98 2.38
N THR A 347 14.86 -0.17 1.36
CA THR A 347 15.87 0.34 0.40
C THR A 347 16.75 1.44 0.99
N THR A 348 16.25 2.18 1.99
CA THR A 348 16.99 3.22 2.73
C THR A 348 17.96 2.61 3.73
N ILE A 349 17.55 1.53 4.40
CA ILE A 349 18.27 0.94 5.53
C ILE A 349 19.68 0.44 5.09
N PRO A 350 20.77 0.96 5.70
CA PRO A 350 22.13 0.46 5.46
C PRO A 350 22.25 -1.04 5.72
N GLY A 351 22.94 -1.76 4.83
CA GLY A 351 23.07 -3.21 4.94
C GLY A 351 21.83 -4.00 4.51
N VAL A 352 20.76 -3.35 4.02
CA VAL A 352 19.58 -4.01 3.41
C VAL A 352 19.47 -3.70 1.92
N TRP A 353 19.30 -2.43 1.55
CA TRP A 353 19.28 -1.90 0.17
C TRP A 353 18.47 -2.70 -0.86
N THR A 354 17.37 -3.29 -0.44
CA THR A 354 16.45 -4.01 -1.32
C THR A 354 15.01 -3.78 -0.87
N PRO A 355 14.05 -3.58 -1.78
CA PRO A 355 12.65 -3.65 -1.41
C PRO A 355 12.31 -5.07 -0.96
N VAL A 356 11.38 -5.17 -0.02
CA VAL A 356 10.96 -6.44 0.57
C VAL A 356 9.45 -6.55 0.43
N ASP A 357 8.93 -7.71 0.03
CA ASP A 357 7.49 -7.90 -0.06
C ASP A 357 6.81 -7.95 1.32
N HIS A 358 5.48 -7.79 1.33
CA HIS A 358 4.68 -7.67 2.56
C HIS A 358 4.90 -8.80 3.57
N LEU A 359 5.09 -10.03 3.09
CA LEU A 359 5.26 -11.20 3.94
C LEU A 359 6.74 -11.44 4.25
N ALA A 360 7.65 -11.10 3.33
CA ALA A 360 9.08 -11.23 3.54
C ALA A 360 9.66 -10.28 4.58
N ILE A 361 9.00 -9.16 4.86
CA ILE A 361 9.52 -8.16 5.80
C ILE A 361 9.79 -8.69 7.21
N VAL A 362 9.13 -9.78 7.63
CA VAL A 362 9.35 -10.41 8.94
C VAL A 362 10.42 -11.50 8.94
N TRP A 363 10.90 -11.93 7.78
CA TRP A 363 11.90 -13.01 7.66
C TRP A 363 13.09 -12.69 6.77
N CYS A 364 13.14 -11.51 6.17
CA CYS A 364 14.26 -11.13 5.33
C CYS A 364 15.58 -11.14 6.10
N ASP A 365 16.57 -11.90 5.63
CA ASP A 365 17.80 -12.13 6.39
C ASP A 365 18.57 -10.83 6.66
N GLN A 366 18.65 -9.94 5.67
CA GLN A 366 19.30 -8.63 5.85
C GLN A 366 18.57 -7.79 6.91
N LEU A 367 17.25 -7.63 6.77
CA LEU A 367 16.47 -6.78 7.66
C LEU A 367 16.40 -7.33 9.09
N ARG A 368 16.23 -8.65 9.28
CA ARG A 368 16.15 -9.26 10.62
C ARG A 368 17.42 -9.01 11.42
N LYS A 369 18.60 -9.01 10.78
CA LYS A 369 19.90 -8.76 11.43
C LYS A 369 20.01 -7.32 11.88
N VAL A 370 19.63 -6.37 11.03
CA VAL A 370 19.57 -4.95 11.39
C VAL A 370 18.58 -4.71 12.54
N LEU A 371 17.39 -5.31 12.49
CA LEU A 371 16.39 -5.20 13.57
C LEU A 371 16.87 -5.83 14.87
N ALA A 372 17.51 -7.00 14.81
CA ALA A 372 18.07 -7.67 15.98
C ALA A 372 19.13 -6.80 16.68
N ARG A 373 20.07 -6.23 15.91
CA ARG A 373 21.06 -5.29 16.43
C ARG A 373 20.37 -4.07 17.05
N LEU A 374 19.48 -3.42 16.30
CA LEU A 374 18.74 -2.24 16.78
C LEU A 374 17.99 -2.52 18.09
N LEU A 375 17.29 -3.64 18.20
CA LEU A 375 16.54 -4.00 19.42
C LEU A 375 17.47 -4.16 20.63
N LEU A 376 18.68 -4.70 20.45
CA LEU A 376 19.66 -4.85 21.53
C LEU A 376 20.36 -3.52 21.88
N GLU A 377 20.51 -2.60 20.92
CA GLU A 377 21.10 -1.28 21.16
C GLU A 377 20.16 -0.34 21.94
N ILE A 378 18.85 -0.44 21.75
CA ILE A 378 17.87 0.48 22.39
C ILE A 378 17.40 0.05 23.79
N VAL A 379 17.71 -1.17 24.22
CA VAL A 379 17.26 -1.70 25.52
C VAL A 379 18.18 -1.29 26.67
N ASP A 380 17.65 -1.22 27.89
CA ASP A 380 18.46 -0.99 29.10
C ASP A 380 17.90 -1.77 30.28
N PHE A 381 18.57 -2.86 30.66
CA PHE A 381 18.09 -3.72 31.75
C PHE A 381 18.06 -3.03 33.12
N LYS A 382 18.84 -1.96 33.32
CA LYS A 382 18.96 -1.24 34.61
C LYS A 382 17.76 -0.34 34.88
N THR A 383 16.99 0.03 33.85
CA THR A 383 15.80 0.88 34.00
C THR A 383 14.53 0.03 34.10
N PRO A 384 13.49 0.49 34.82
CA PRO A 384 12.20 -0.19 34.82
C PRO A 384 11.51 -0.12 33.45
N TYR A 385 11.80 0.91 32.64
CA TYR A 385 11.25 1.04 31.29
C TYR A 385 11.91 0.10 30.26
N LYS A 386 13.02 -0.54 30.64
CA LYS A 386 13.75 -1.51 29.82
C LYS A 386 14.27 -1.01 28.47
N THR A 387 14.24 0.30 28.26
CA THR A 387 14.77 0.98 27.08
C THR A 387 15.52 2.23 27.51
N ILE A 388 16.49 2.68 26.71
CA ILE A 388 17.16 3.97 26.90
C ILE A 388 16.15 5.14 26.73
N ALA A 389 16.58 6.36 27.09
CA ALA A 389 15.75 7.56 27.00
C ALA A 389 15.38 7.89 25.54
N LEU A 390 14.21 8.53 25.33
CA LEU A 390 13.65 8.80 24.00
C LEU A 390 14.66 9.47 23.03
N PRO A 391 15.38 10.56 23.37
CA PRO A 391 16.33 11.18 22.45
C PRO A 391 17.45 10.24 22.00
N SER A 392 17.99 9.45 22.93
CA SER A 392 19.02 8.45 22.65
C SER A 392 18.46 7.30 21.80
N ARG A 393 17.23 6.83 22.07
CA ARG A 393 16.56 5.84 21.20
C ARG A 393 16.38 6.37 19.78
N MET A 394 15.94 7.61 19.62
CA MET A 394 15.76 8.22 18.31
C MET A 394 17.06 8.35 17.53
N ARG A 395 18.18 8.62 18.21
CA ARG A 395 19.52 8.58 17.60
C ARG A 395 19.87 7.19 17.09
N GLU A 396 19.62 6.14 17.89
CA GLU A 396 19.86 4.75 17.45
C GLU A 396 18.95 4.34 16.28
N PHE A 397 17.68 4.79 16.28
CA PHE A 397 16.78 4.57 15.14
C PHE A 397 17.31 5.24 13.88
N ARG A 398 17.71 6.52 13.93
CA ARG A 398 18.26 7.22 12.76
C ARG A 398 19.53 6.55 12.25
N LYS A 399 20.46 6.20 13.14
CA LYS A 399 21.73 5.54 12.82
C LYS A 399 21.54 4.21 12.08
N HIS A 400 20.59 3.38 12.52
CA HIS A 400 20.41 2.04 11.96
C HIS A 400 19.40 1.97 10.80
N LEU A 401 18.49 2.95 10.69
CA LEU A 401 17.35 2.87 9.77
C LEU A 401 17.35 3.94 8.67
N LEU A 402 18.24 4.94 8.73
CA LEU A 402 18.43 5.95 7.70
C LEU A 402 19.83 5.86 7.11
N THR A 403 20.08 6.52 5.98
CA THR A 403 21.40 6.48 5.33
C THR A 403 22.45 7.32 6.04
N GLY A 404 22.03 8.28 6.87
CA GLY A 404 22.91 9.28 7.46
C GLY A 404 23.16 10.49 6.53
N LEU A 405 22.59 10.46 5.32
CA LEU A 405 22.71 11.51 4.31
C LEU A 405 21.42 12.33 4.15
N GLU A 406 20.42 12.10 5.00
CA GLU A 406 19.19 12.88 5.07
C GLU A 406 19.42 14.17 5.87
N SER A 407 18.66 15.23 5.60
CA SER A 407 18.80 16.48 6.38
C SER A 407 18.50 16.27 7.86
N TYR A 408 17.63 15.31 8.17
CA TYR A 408 17.20 14.93 9.52
C TYR A 408 18.29 14.24 10.35
N THR A 409 19.30 13.61 9.73
CA THR A 409 20.41 12.95 10.45
C THR A 409 21.55 13.91 10.78
N THR A 410 21.60 15.09 10.15
CA THR A 410 22.61 16.14 10.41
C THR A 410 22.73 16.54 11.89
N GLN A 411 21.66 16.35 12.68
CA GLN A 411 21.66 16.62 14.12
C GLN A 411 22.52 15.64 14.95
N ASP A 412 22.81 14.45 14.42
CA ASP A 412 23.55 13.41 15.14
C ASP A 412 25.05 13.42 14.85
N LEU A 413 25.50 14.23 13.88
CA LEU A 413 26.90 14.32 13.48
C LEU A 413 27.76 14.73 14.67
N THR A 414 28.84 13.97 14.89
CA THR A 414 29.80 14.30 15.95
C THR A 414 30.49 15.64 15.69
N LEU A 415 30.66 16.02 14.43
CA LEU A 415 31.15 17.32 14.01
C LEU A 415 30.31 18.53 14.46
N ARG A 416 29.11 18.34 15.03
CA ARG A 416 28.33 19.44 15.63
C ARG A 416 28.38 19.46 17.16
N ASN A 417 28.95 18.42 17.78
CA ASN A 417 29.02 18.28 19.23
C ASN A 417 30.43 18.65 19.72
N ASP A 418 30.52 19.69 20.55
CA ASP A 418 31.78 20.24 21.11
C ASP A 418 32.45 19.35 22.18
N ALA A 419 32.17 18.04 22.22
CA ALA A 419 32.36 17.25 23.43
C ALA A 419 33.74 16.57 23.61
N ASN A 420 34.61 16.49 22.60
CA ASN A 420 35.92 15.80 22.72
C ASN A 420 36.96 16.33 21.71
N TYR A 421 37.57 17.46 22.01
CA TYR A 421 38.62 18.05 21.16
C TYR A 421 39.97 17.40 21.39
N ASN A 422 40.65 17.08 20.29
CA ASN A 422 42.03 16.63 20.28
C ASN A 422 42.95 17.78 19.87
N ASN A 423 44.13 17.84 20.48
CA ASN A 423 45.24 18.63 19.96
C ASN A 423 46.10 17.70 19.11
N LEU A 424 46.49 18.17 17.92
CA LEU A 424 47.21 17.35 16.95
C LEU A 424 48.49 18.07 16.52
N GLU A 425 49.59 17.34 16.61
CA GLU A 425 50.86 17.71 15.98
C GLU A 425 50.77 17.38 14.49
N ILE A 426 51.15 18.35 13.66
CA ILE A 426 51.20 18.21 12.19
C ILE A 426 52.61 17.72 11.80
N SER A 427 52.70 16.77 10.86
CA SER A 427 53.98 16.35 10.28
C SER A 427 54.67 17.50 9.54
N GLU A 428 56.00 17.66 9.69
CA GLU A 428 56.78 18.74 9.05
C GLU A 428 56.67 18.74 7.51
N ASP A 429 56.32 17.61 6.90
CA ASP A 429 56.17 17.41 5.45
C ASP A 429 54.69 17.46 4.97
N ALA A 430 53.77 18.08 5.73
CA ALA A 430 52.36 18.18 5.35
C ALA A 430 52.14 18.95 4.04
N GLN A 431 51.30 18.41 3.15
CA GLN A 431 50.96 19.02 1.85
C GLN A 431 49.62 19.74 1.93
N TYR A 432 49.62 21.03 1.54
CA TYR A 432 48.42 21.82 1.34
C TYR A 432 47.79 21.49 -0.01
N ILE A 433 46.47 21.39 -0.04
CA ILE A 433 45.69 20.97 -1.21
C ILE A 433 44.75 22.09 -1.60
N ASP A 434 44.76 22.44 -2.88
CA ASP A 434 43.89 23.49 -3.42
C ASP A 434 42.45 22.99 -3.55
N ALA A 435 41.50 23.93 -3.53
CA ALA A 435 40.09 23.59 -3.76
C ALA A 435 39.87 23.04 -5.20
N ASN A 436 38.96 22.07 -5.34
CA ASN A 436 38.70 21.28 -6.54
C ASN A 436 39.86 20.37 -6.99
N GLU A 437 40.89 20.18 -6.17
CA GLU A 437 41.90 19.14 -6.38
C GLU A 437 41.48 17.83 -5.68
N PHE A 438 41.67 16.70 -6.36
CA PHE A 438 41.38 15.38 -5.82
C PHE A 438 42.56 14.80 -5.08
N VAL A 439 42.31 14.26 -3.88
CA VAL A 439 43.27 13.43 -3.15
C VAL A 439 43.02 11.99 -3.50
N LEU A 440 43.89 11.41 -4.32
CA LEU A 440 43.85 10.01 -4.70
C LEU A 440 44.98 9.24 -4.03
N LEU A 441 44.64 8.16 -3.34
CA LEU A 441 45.62 7.24 -2.77
C LEU A 441 45.56 5.90 -3.48
N GLY A 442 46.66 5.54 -4.15
CA GLY A 442 46.84 4.28 -4.85
C GLY A 442 48.25 3.71 -4.66
N GLU A 443 48.33 2.38 -4.48
CA GLU A 443 49.46 1.40 -4.43
C GLU A 443 50.77 1.74 -3.69
N MET A 444 51.13 2.99 -3.42
CA MET A 444 52.24 3.40 -2.55
C MET A 444 51.73 4.44 -1.56
N GLY A 445 51.48 4.03 -0.32
CA GLY A 445 50.99 4.89 0.75
C GLY A 445 51.75 6.23 0.82
N SER A 446 51.01 7.32 0.79
CA SER A 446 51.58 8.66 1.01
C SER A 446 52.08 8.72 2.46
N ARG A 447 53.36 9.02 2.69
CA ARG A 447 53.91 9.21 4.05
C ARG A 447 53.50 10.53 4.71
N TYR A 448 52.73 11.37 4.02
CA TYR A 448 52.55 12.77 4.36
C TYR A 448 51.09 13.09 4.67
N ASP A 449 50.89 13.90 5.70
CA ASP A 449 49.58 14.45 6.04
C ASP A 449 49.12 15.44 4.98
N ARG A 450 47.80 15.50 4.75
CA ARG A 450 47.17 16.41 3.77
C ARG A 450 46.28 17.41 4.49
N ILE A 451 46.39 18.69 4.12
CA ILE A 451 45.62 19.78 4.73
C ILE A 451 44.81 20.50 3.66
N PHE A 452 43.51 20.60 3.89
CA PHE A 452 42.63 21.50 3.14
C PHE A 452 42.40 22.77 3.97
N GLU A 453 42.70 23.93 3.41
CA GLU A 453 42.41 25.23 4.02
C GLU A 453 40.99 25.65 3.65
N LEU A 454 40.18 25.97 4.66
CA LEU A 454 38.81 26.46 4.46
C LEU A 454 38.82 27.99 4.39
N PRO A 455 38.32 28.60 3.31
CA PRO A 455 38.30 30.06 3.19
C PRO A 455 37.28 30.68 4.15
N LYS A 456 37.43 31.98 4.46
CA LYS A 456 36.55 32.70 5.41
C LYS A 456 35.12 32.97 4.89
N GLN A 457 34.88 32.84 3.58
CA GLN A 457 33.56 32.91 2.96
C GLN A 457 33.25 31.54 2.34
N LEU A 458 32.35 30.80 2.97
CA LEU A 458 32.09 29.38 2.69
C LEU A 458 30.82 29.10 1.89
N ASP A 459 30.17 30.14 1.34
CA ASP A 459 28.84 30.12 0.69
C ASP A 459 28.61 29.06 -0.41
N SER A 460 29.62 28.26 -0.78
CA SER A 460 29.51 27.15 -1.73
C SER A 460 30.43 25.94 -1.49
N TYR A 461 31.17 25.86 -0.38
CA TYR A 461 32.15 24.77 -0.18
C TYR A 461 31.51 23.51 0.38
N ARG A 462 31.95 22.34 -0.12
CA ARG A 462 31.56 21.02 0.38
C ARG A 462 32.75 20.09 0.42
N PHE A 463 32.84 19.29 1.48
CA PHE A 463 33.88 18.28 1.62
C PHE A 463 33.25 16.91 1.41
N THR A 464 33.84 16.13 0.51
CA THR A 464 33.39 14.77 0.23
C THR A 464 34.57 13.82 0.27
N ALA A 465 34.43 12.70 0.98
CA ALA A 465 35.41 11.62 1.01
C ALA A 465 34.72 10.27 0.79
N LEU A 466 35.38 9.38 0.05
CA LEU A 466 34.90 8.04 -0.25
C LEU A 466 36.08 7.06 -0.20
N TYR A 467 35.90 5.92 0.48
CA TYR A 467 36.88 4.84 0.45
C TYR A 467 36.23 3.46 0.43
N SER A 468 36.93 2.50 -0.15
CA SER A 468 36.55 1.09 -0.16
C SER A 468 37.12 0.33 1.03
N ASP A 469 36.51 -0.81 1.39
CA ASP A 469 37.10 -1.71 2.37
C ASP A 469 38.56 -2.13 2.03
N GLY A 470 39.41 -2.25 3.05
CA GLY A 470 40.86 -2.52 2.92
C GLY A 470 41.79 -1.30 3.01
N VAL A 471 41.22 -0.10 3.28
CA VAL A 471 41.97 1.08 3.72
C VAL A 471 41.88 1.16 5.24
N GLU A 472 43.01 1.02 5.93
CA GLU A 472 43.08 1.14 7.39
C GLU A 472 43.54 2.54 7.82
N GLU A 473 43.26 2.89 9.08
CA GLU A 473 43.71 4.13 9.72
C GLU A 473 43.19 5.43 9.07
N VAL A 474 42.03 5.41 8.41
CA VAL A 474 41.40 6.63 7.87
C VAL A 474 40.99 7.56 9.01
N GLN A 475 41.80 8.60 9.24
CA GLN A 475 41.56 9.63 10.24
C GLN A 475 41.45 11.00 9.57
N ILE A 476 40.24 11.55 9.56
CA ILE A 476 39.94 12.91 9.08
C ILE A 476 39.57 13.75 10.29
N PHE A 477 40.29 14.84 10.47
CA PHE A 477 40.09 15.80 11.55
C PHE A 477 39.60 17.13 11.01
N PHE A 478 38.61 17.72 11.67
CA PHE A 478 38.11 19.06 11.41
C PHE A 478 38.54 19.97 12.56
N CYS A 479 39.31 21.01 12.26
CA CYS A 479 40.03 21.80 13.26
C CYS A 479 39.68 23.29 13.17
N LYS A 480 39.66 23.96 14.33
CA LYS A 480 39.54 25.43 14.44
C LYS A 480 40.94 26.05 14.53
N ALA A 481 41.14 27.27 14.04
CA ALA A 481 42.43 27.93 14.25
C ALA A 481 42.52 28.52 15.66
N MET A 482 43.75 28.67 16.13
CA MET A 482 44.04 29.34 17.39
C MET A 482 43.68 30.83 17.28
N SER A 483 43.07 31.41 18.32
CA SER A 483 42.86 32.86 18.43
C SER A 483 44.18 33.60 18.19
N SER A 484 44.24 34.40 17.13
CA SER A 484 45.44 35.06 16.60
C SER A 484 45.97 36.24 17.42
N ASP A 485 45.95 36.19 18.76
CA ASP A 485 46.42 37.32 19.57
C ASP A 485 47.87 37.21 20.05
N TYR A 486 48.53 36.06 19.90
CA TYR A 486 49.96 35.95 20.20
C TYR A 486 50.63 34.89 19.33
N LEU A 487 51.30 35.31 18.25
CA LEU A 487 52.70 34.99 17.92
C LEU A 487 52.99 35.33 16.43
N PRO A 488 53.89 36.30 16.17
CA PRO A 488 54.38 36.61 14.85
C PRO A 488 55.64 35.80 14.59
N ASP A 489 55.51 34.52 14.23
CA ASP A 489 56.48 33.83 13.36
C ASP A 489 55.99 32.41 13.07
N LYS A 490 56.12 32.03 11.81
CA LYS A 490 55.68 30.77 11.20
C LYS A 490 56.15 29.54 12.00
N GLN A 491 55.23 28.84 12.64
CA GLN A 491 55.23 27.38 12.79
C GLN A 491 53.81 26.95 13.22
N LEU A 492 52.98 26.58 12.24
CA LEU A 492 51.66 26.00 12.45
C LEU A 492 51.83 24.52 12.83
N ASN A 493 52.57 24.22 13.90
CA ASN A 493 52.95 22.85 14.25
C ASN A 493 51.90 22.14 15.11
N GLU A 494 50.97 22.90 15.71
CA GLU A 494 49.91 22.37 16.57
C GLU A 494 48.55 22.93 16.14
N LEU A 495 47.62 22.03 15.78
CA LEU A 495 46.19 22.36 15.65
C LEU A 495 45.48 22.02 16.95
N THR A 496 44.69 22.96 17.45
CA THR A 496 43.87 22.77 18.67
C THR A 496 42.40 22.78 18.30
N GLY A 497 41.58 22.09 19.09
CA GLY A 497 40.14 22.05 18.78
C GLY A 497 39.80 21.18 17.56
N CYS A 498 40.52 20.08 17.35
CA CYS A 498 40.24 19.14 16.26
C CYS A 498 39.24 18.04 16.67
N LEU A 499 38.25 17.79 15.83
CA LEU A 499 37.27 16.70 16.00
C LEU A 499 37.48 15.61 14.94
N LEU A 500 37.48 14.36 15.39
CA LEU A 500 37.65 13.18 14.54
C LEU A 500 36.32 12.80 13.89
N ALA A 501 36.27 12.76 12.56
CA ALA A 501 35.05 12.45 11.79
C ALA A 501 34.84 10.94 11.52
N THR A 502 35.66 10.04 12.06
CA THR A 502 35.60 8.59 11.74
C THR A 502 34.23 7.98 12.03
N SER A 503 33.53 8.43 13.07
CA SER A 503 32.17 7.96 13.41
C SER A 503 31.06 8.54 12.54
N ASP A 504 31.35 9.57 11.74
CA ASP A 504 30.38 10.24 10.86
C ASP A 504 30.39 9.67 9.42
N PHE A 505 31.27 8.71 9.12
CA PHE A 505 31.23 7.97 7.87
C PHE A 505 29.98 7.08 7.79
N VAL A 506 29.30 7.16 6.65
CA VAL A 506 28.15 6.32 6.34
C VAL A 506 28.54 5.23 5.35
N THR A 507 27.86 4.08 5.42
CA THR A 507 28.06 3.00 4.45
C THR A 507 27.13 3.17 3.25
N ILE A 508 27.65 3.03 2.04
CA ILE A 508 26.89 3.04 0.78
C ILE A 508 27.22 1.79 -0.05
N PRO A 509 26.35 1.36 -0.99
CA PRO A 509 26.64 0.21 -1.84
C PRO A 509 27.90 0.39 -2.68
N SER A 510 28.66 -0.68 -2.87
CA SER A 510 29.79 -0.67 -3.81
C SER A 510 29.28 -0.67 -5.26
N SER A 511 30.09 -0.11 -6.16
CA SER A 511 29.77 -0.02 -7.58
C SER A 511 31.02 -0.27 -8.40
N ALA A 512 31.17 -1.51 -8.84
CA ALA A 512 32.23 -1.98 -9.72
C ALA A 512 31.63 -2.44 -11.07
N PRO A 513 32.43 -2.53 -12.15
CA PRO A 513 31.94 -3.01 -13.44
C PRO A 513 31.23 -4.37 -13.32
N GLY A 514 29.96 -4.45 -13.74
CA GLY A 514 29.17 -5.67 -13.68
C GLY A 514 28.42 -5.91 -12.36
N THR A 515 28.49 -4.97 -11.41
CA THR A 515 27.63 -4.98 -10.21
C THR A 515 26.17 -4.76 -10.62
N LYS A 516 25.27 -5.66 -10.22
CA LYS A 516 23.88 -5.63 -10.70
C LYS A 516 22.92 -5.05 -9.68
N PHE A 517 23.13 -5.34 -8.39
CA PHE A 517 22.19 -4.95 -7.35
C PHE A 517 22.92 -4.27 -6.18
N PRO A 518 22.34 -3.22 -5.59
CA PRO A 518 22.87 -2.62 -4.37
C PRO A 518 22.98 -3.62 -3.21
N ALA A 519 22.07 -4.59 -3.16
CA ALA A 519 22.06 -5.63 -2.15
C ALA A 519 23.23 -6.62 -2.26
N ASP A 520 24.04 -6.59 -3.33
CA ASP A 520 25.24 -7.42 -3.45
C ASP A 520 26.29 -7.03 -2.37
N SER A 521 26.22 -5.79 -1.87
CA SER A 521 27.05 -5.26 -0.77
C SER A 521 26.33 -5.18 0.59
N SER A 522 25.15 -5.80 0.70
CA SER A 522 24.34 -5.83 1.93
C SER A 522 24.89 -6.81 2.98
N GLU A 523 24.27 -6.88 4.16
CA GLU A 523 24.64 -7.79 5.26
C GLU A 523 24.68 -9.27 4.85
N GLY A 524 25.89 -9.85 4.70
CA GLY A 524 26.10 -11.20 4.17
C GLY A 524 26.06 -11.29 2.63
N GLY A 525 26.31 -10.17 1.95
CA GLY A 525 26.49 -10.05 0.51
C GLY A 525 27.84 -10.59 0.04
N SER A 526 28.06 -10.54 -1.28
CA SER A 526 29.30 -11.00 -1.92
C SER A 526 30.37 -9.91 -2.04
N GLN A 527 29.97 -8.65 -1.87
CA GLN A 527 30.85 -7.49 -1.96
C GLN A 527 30.83 -6.73 -0.64
N GLU A 528 31.90 -5.98 -0.35
CA GLU A 528 31.94 -5.07 0.79
C GLU A 528 31.43 -3.68 0.36
N PRO A 529 30.72 -2.95 1.23
CA PRO A 529 30.24 -1.60 0.94
C PRO A 529 31.38 -0.57 0.88
N TYR A 530 31.09 0.61 0.35
CA TYR A 530 31.98 1.76 0.46
C TYR A 530 31.61 2.62 1.68
N HIS A 531 32.58 3.38 2.17
CA HIS A 531 32.41 4.35 3.24
C HIS A 531 32.47 5.75 2.69
N PHE A 532 31.45 6.54 2.98
CA PHE A 532 31.23 7.85 2.40
C PHE A 532 31.03 8.90 3.49
N LEU A 533 31.65 10.06 3.33
CA LEU A 533 31.47 11.23 4.18
C LEU A 533 31.15 12.42 3.28
N HIS A 534 30.06 13.10 3.56
CA HIS A 534 29.66 14.31 2.86
C HIS A 534 29.27 15.38 3.87
N VAL A 535 30.03 16.47 3.89
CA VAL A 535 29.85 17.56 4.84
C VAL A 535 29.54 18.84 4.08
N ASN A 536 28.42 19.47 4.46
CA ASN A 536 27.95 20.70 3.84
C ASN A 536 28.56 21.96 4.50
N GLU A 537 28.34 23.09 3.86
CA GLU A 537 28.73 24.43 4.34
C GLU A 537 28.34 24.70 5.80
N THR A 538 27.13 24.30 6.21
CA THR A 538 26.63 24.63 7.57
C THR A 538 27.47 24.02 8.69
N VAL A 539 28.15 22.89 8.41
CA VAL A 539 29.10 22.28 9.35
C VAL A 539 30.50 22.80 9.09
N LEU A 540 30.92 22.93 7.82
CA LEU A 540 32.25 23.42 7.45
C LEU A 540 32.55 24.84 7.97
N SER A 541 31.55 25.72 8.00
CA SER A 541 31.66 27.09 8.55
C SER A 541 32.11 27.19 10.00
N THR A 542 32.09 26.09 10.75
CA THR A 542 32.58 26.05 12.13
C THR A 542 34.06 25.72 12.27
N TYR A 543 34.74 25.38 11.17
CA TYR A 543 36.13 24.94 11.12
C TYR A 543 36.96 25.77 10.12
N GLU A 544 38.27 25.74 10.29
CA GLU A 544 39.23 26.47 9.44
C GLU A 544 40.14 25.54 8.65
N PHE A 545 40.38 24.31 9.14
CA PHE A 545 41.23 23.33 8.46
C PHE A 545 40.61 21.94 8.50
N ILE A 546 40.83 21.16 7.44
CA ILE A 546 40.56 19.72 7.41
C ILE A 546 41.90 19.01 7.24
N LEU A 547 42.27 18.19 8.24
CA LEU A 547 43.50 17.39 8.24
C LEU A 547 43.16 15.93 7.97
N LEU A 548 43.71 15.39 6.89
CA LEU A 548 43.72 13.97 6.59
C LEU A 548 45.09 13.41 6.99
N LYS A 549 45.11 12.54 8.01
CA LYS A 549 46.30 11.74 8.31
C LYS A 549 46.44 10.66 7.26
N ALA A 550 47.68 10.44 6.80
CA ALA A 550 48.02 9.47 5.79
C ALA A 550 47.41 8.08 6.07
N PRO A 551 46.38 7.64 5.31
CA PRO A 551 45.78 6.33 5.51
C PRO A 551 46.61 5.25 4.82
N SER A 552 46.55 4.02 5.36
CA SER A 552 47.31 2.88 4.86
C SER A 552 46.46 2.00 3.95
N VAL A 553 46.89 1.81 2.70
CA VAL A 553 46.20 0.96 1.72
C VAL A 553 46.85 -0.42 1.69
N GLN A 554 46.13 -1.46 2.12
CA GLN A 554 46.68 -2.82 2.17
C GLN A 554 46.39 -3.64 0.90
N LYS A 555 45.22 -3.46 0.28
CA LYS A 555 44.80 -4.23 -0.91
C LYS A 555 44.99 -3.39 -2.17
N LYS A 556 45.50 -4.03 -3.22
CA LYS A 556 45.74 -3.41 -4.54
C LYS A 556 44.47 -2.83 -5.19
N SER A 557 43.30 -3.38 -4.87
CA SER A 557 42.00 -2.94 -5.38
C SER A 557 41.31 -1.89 -4.52
N SER A 558 41.90 -1.48 -3.39
CA SER A 558 41.30 -0.51 -2.48
C SER A 558 41.71 0.91 -2.87
N PHE A 559 40.80 1.86 -2.68
CA PHE A 559 41.02 3.26 -3.00
C PHE A 559 40.48 4.16 -1.90
N PHE A 560 41.08 5.35 -1.80
CA PHE A 560 40.58 6.48 -1.03
C PHE A 560 40.59 7.71 -1.95
N VAL A 561 39.46 8.42 -1.98
CA VAL A 561 39.31 9.70 -2.69
C VAL A 561 38.70 10.74 -1.75
N ALA A 562 39.26 11.95 -1.74
CA ALA A 562 38.67 13.10 -1.08
C ALA A 562 38.77 14.36 -1.93
N GLU A 563 37.80 15.25 -1.80
CA GLU A 563 37.70 16.50 -2.53
C GLU A 563 37.09 17.59 -1.63
N LEU A 564 37.65 18.80 -1.71
CA LEU A 564 37.00 20.03 -1.27
C LEU A 564 36.50 20.77 -2.52
N SER A 565 35.20 20.69 -2.80
CA SER A 565 34.62 21.24 -4.03
C SER A 565 34.00 22.62 -3.81
N THR A 566 34.12 23.49 -4.81
CA THR A 566 33.51 24.84 -4.85
C THR A 566 32.32 24.96 -5.79
N ASP A 567 32.12 23.97 -6.66
CA ASP A 567 31.10 24.00 -7.69
C ASP A 567 29.69 24.01 -7.08
N ILE A 568 28.78 24.80 -7.66
CA ILE A 568 27.35 24.79 -7.30
C ILE A 568 26.74 23.50 -7.84
N ASP A 569 27.02 22.41 -7.14
CA ASP A 569 26.65 21.06 -7.54
C ASP A 569 25.17 20.76 -7.35
N SER A 570 24.38 21.68 -6.77
CA SER A 570 22.92 21.54 -6.62
C SER A 570 22.17 22.31 -7.71
N MET A 571 21.57 21.58 -8.67
CA MET A 571 20.73 22.16 -9.72
C MET A 571 19.24 21.94 -9.43
N GLN A 572 18.44 22.99 -9.61
CA GLN A 572 16.97 22.88 -9.57
C GLN A 572 16.39 22.83 -10.99
N ILE A 573 15.77 21.69 -11.33
CA ILE A 573 15.14 21.48 -12.64
C ILE A 573 13.63 21.65 -12.50
N LYS A 574 13.07 22.70 -13.10
CA LYS A 574 11.63 23.03 -13.03
C LYS A 574 10.75 22.22 -13.99
N ASP A 575 11.24 21.11 -14.51
CA ASP A 575 10.46 20.20 -15.34
C ASP A 575 9.44 19.43 -14.49
N GLY A 576 8.24 19.26 -15.04
CA GLY A 576 7.17 18.45 -14.45
C GLY A 576 6.70 17.38 -15.44
N PRO A 577 5.79 16.47 -15.06
CA PRO A 577 5.43 15.32 -15.90
C PRO A 577 4.96 15.66 -17.32
N LEU A 578 4.30 16.82 -17.50
CA LEU A 578 3.88 17.30 -18.81
C LEU A 578 5.05 17.57 -19.76
N SER A 579 6.23 17.99 -19.27
CA SER A 579 7.39 18.25 -20.11
C SER A 579 8.12 16.98 -20.59
N PHE A 580 7.73 15.83 -20.05
CA PHE A 580 8.20 14.48 -20.44
C PHE A 580 7.16 13.68 -21.23
N LEU A 581 6.02 14.30 -21.60
CA LEU A 581 4.95 13.64 -22.35
C LEU A 581 5.45 13.27 -23.77
N PHE A 582 5.98 12.06 -23.92
CA PHE A 582 6.58 11.47 -25.13
C PHE A 582 7.95 12.02 -25.55
N THR A 583 8.61 12.81 -24.71
CA THR A 583 9.95 13.35 -24.99
C THR A 583 10.94 12.96 -23.91
N ARG A 584 12.11 12.48 -24.33
CA ARG A 584 13.29 12.32 -23.48
C ARG A 584 13.94 13.68 -23.25
N ARG A 585 14.23 14.03 -22.00
CA ARG A 585 15.01 15.22 -21.64
C ARG A 585 16.42 14.82 -21.27
N GLU A 586 17.40 15.63 -21.67
CA GLU A 586 18.81 15.39 -21.38
C GLU A 586 19.37 16.60 -20.62
N TYR A 587 20.15 16.31 -19.60
CA TYR A 587 20.81 17.29 -18.73
C TYR A 587 22.31 16.97 -18.76
N GLU A 588 23.12 17.96 -19.13
CA GLU A 588 24.58 17.81 -19.24
C GLU A 588 25.28 18.44 -18.04
N PHE A 589 26.34 17.80 -17.58
CA PHE A 589 27.16 18.25 -16.45
C PHE A 589 28.64 18.18 -16.79
N SER A 590 29.42 19.19 -16.37
CA SER A 590 30.88 19.22 -16.43
C SER A 590 31.47 18.11 -15.57
N GLY A 591 32.26 17.18 -16.09
CA GLY A 591 32.97 16.23 -15.23
C GLY A 591 34.06 16.93 -14.42
N GLY A 592 34.27 16.52 -13.16
CA GLY A 592 35.27 17.14 -12.28
C GLY A 592 34.90 17.31 -10.80
N SER A 593 33.69 16.91 -10.37
CA SER A 593 33.30 16.85 -8.95
C SER A 593 32.84 15.43 -8.59
N LEU A 594 33.21 14.97 -7.39
CA LEU A 594 32.88 13.66 -6.82
C LEU A 594 31.38 13.51 -6.55
N PHE A 595 30.67 14.60 -6.23
CA PHE A 595 29.28 14.55 -5.76
C PHE A 595 28.42 15.64 -6.38
N LYS A 596 27.33 15.25 -7.03
CA LYS A 596 26.37 16.18 -7.66
C LYS A 596 24.97 15.96 -7.18
N GLU A 597 24.20 17.04 -7.02
CA GLU A 597 22.82 16.99 -6.57
C GLU A 597 21.86 17.65 -7.59
N ILE A 598 20.77 16.96 -7.90
CA ILE A 598 19.76 17.41 -8.85
C ILE A 598 18.40 17.31 -8.17
N ASN A 599 17.67 18.41 -8.09
CA ASN A 599 16.37 18.48 -7.46
C ASN A 599 15.26 18.75 -8.51
N PHE A 600 14.21 17.94 -8.50
CA PHE A 600 13.05 18.05 -9.38
C PHE A 600 11.79 18.52 -8.61
N PRO A 601 11.64 19.82 -8.30
CA PRO A 601 10.55 20.37 -7.48
C PRO A 601 9.13 20.00 -7.94
N HIS A 602 8.92 19.71 -9.22
CA HIS A 602 7.61 19.37 -9.79
C HIS A 602 7.42 17.87 -10.08
N ILE A 603 8.32 17.01 -9.61
CA ILE A 603 8.21 15.55 -9.70
C ILE A 603 8.03 14.98 -8.28
N TRP A 604 6.77 14.71 -7.92
CA TRP A 604 6.39 14.26 -6.57
C TRP A 604 5.34 13.15 -6.56
N ASN A 605 4.78 12.78 -7.71
CA ASN A 605 3.69 11.81 -7.80
C ASN A 605 4.18 10.36 -7.78
N SER A 606 3.77 9.58 -6.77
CA SER A 606 4.13 8.16 -6.57
C SER A 606 3.57 7.19 -7.63
N LEU A 607 2.65 7.65 -8.50
CA LEU A 607 2.06 6.85 -9.56
C LEU A 607 2.89 6.85 -10.85
N ILE A 608 3.77 7.84 -11.04
CA ILE A 608 4.56 7.98 -12.26
C ILE A 608 5.92 7.33 -12.05
N SER A 609 6.26 6.39 -12.92
CA SER A 609 7.61 5.84 -12.99
C SER A 609 8.37 6.50 -14.13
N TYR A 610 9.65 6.76 -13.90
CA TYR A 610 10.56 7.33 -14.88
C TYR A 610 11.63 6.30 -15.26
N ARG A 611 12.32 6.55 -16.37
CA ARG A 611 13.52 5.84 -16.76
C ARG A 611 14.67 6.84 -16.85
N VAL A 612 15.76 6.52 -16.18
CA VAL A 612 17.00 7.28 -16.24
C VAL A 612 18.05 6.51 -17.04
N SER A 613 18.88 7.23 -17.77
CA SER A 613 20.09 6.67 -18.38
C SER A 613 21.22 7.68 -18.21
N VAL A 614 22.37 7.22 -17.72
CA VAL A 614 23.52 8.07 -17.42
C VAL A 614 24.64 7.68 -18.36
N ASN A 615 25.07 8.62 -19.19
CA ASN A 615 26.23 8.45 -20.04
C ASN A 615 27.37 9.27 -19.46
N SER A 616 28.48 8.61 -19.11
CA SER A 616 29.69 9.28 -18.63
C SER A 616 30.86 9.01 -19.57
N ALA A 617 31.58 10.06 -19.97
CA ALA A 617 32.83 9.93 -20.70
C ALA A 617 33.97 9.69 -19.70
N GLN A 618 34.40 8.43 -19.57
CA GLN A 618 35.39 7.97 -18.60
C GLN A 618 36.53 7.20 -19.27
N ARG A 619 37.72 7.25 -18.66
CA ARG A 619 38.88 6.44 -19.02
C ARG A 619 39.36 5.75 -17.74
N ASP A 620 39.23 4.43 -17.66
CA ASP A 620 39.61 3.58 -16.52
C ASP A 620 39.20 4.12 -15.13
N PRO A 621 37.89 4.17 -14.81
CA PRO A 621 37.41 4.77 -13.55
C PRO A 621 37.76 3.91 -12.32
N LEU A 622 38.05 4.56 -11.18
CA LEU A 622 38.27 3.90 -9.89
C LEU A 622 37.04 3.10 -9.43
N PHE A 623 35.85 3.64 -9.68
CA PHE A 623 34.57 2.99 -9.43
C PHE A 623 33.53 3.43 -10.45
N GLN A 624 32.51 2.60 -10.69
CA GLN A 624 31.42 2.98 -11.60
C GLN A 624 30.47 3.97 -10.92
N PRO A 625 29.97 5.01 -11.62
CA PRO A 625 29.10 6.02 -11.02
C PRO A 625 27.91 5.41 -10.29
N ILE A 626 27.52 6.07 -9.19
CA ILE A 626 26.43 5.64 -8.32
C ILE A 626 25.38 6.74 -8.31
N LEU A 627 24.11 6.38 -8.55
CA LEU A 627 23.00 7.31 -8.44
C LEU A 627 22.19 6.98 -7.18
N LYS A 628 22.22 7.90 -6.22
CA LYS A 628 21.28 7.95 -5.10
C LYS A 628 20.00 8.63 -5.55
N GLN A 629 18.90 7.90 -5.57
CA GLN A 629 17.56 8.45 -5.67
C GLN A 629 17.02 8.66 -4.26
N SER A 630 16.47 9.84 -3.95
CA SER A 630 15.90 10.09 -2.62
C SER A 630 14.69 11.01 -2.59
N VAL A 631 13.88 10.84 -1.54
CA VAL A 631 12.75 11.70 -1.15
C VAL A 631 12.92 12.03 0.33
N GLU A 632 12.95 13.34 0.66
CA GLU A 632 13.26 13.80 2.02
C GLU A 632 12.18 13.40 3.04
N ARG A 633 10.90 13.42 2.67
CA ARG A 633 9.80 12.98 3.55
C ARG A 633 8.89 12.10 2.70
N PRO A 634 8.77 10.79 2.98
CA PRO A 634 9.06 10.08 4.24
C PRO A 634 10.39 9.27 4.27
N PHE A 635 11.53 9.87 3.91
CA PHE A 635 12.87 9.22 3.93
C PHE A 635 13.02 7.94 3.09
N GLU A 636 12.60 7.97 1.83
CA GLU A 636 12.92 6.89 0.88
C GLU A 636 14.23 7.19 0.16
N THR A 637 15.20 6.28 0.25
CA THR A 637 16.42 6.28 -0.56
C THR A 637 16.52 4.97 -1.34
N LYS A 638 16.93 5.06 -2.60
CA LYS A 638 17.28 3.93 -3.46
C LYS A 638 18.62 4.19 -4.12
N TRP A 639 19.45 3.16 -4.18
CA TRP A 639 20.76 3.24 -4.82
C TRP A 639 20.69 2.53 -6.18
N HIS A 640 21.23 3.16 -7.21
CA HIS A 640 21.43 2.55 -8.52
C HIS A 640 22.95 2.46 -8.74
N VAL A 641 23.44 1.24 -8.90
CA VAL A 641 24.86 0.90 -9.11
C VAL A 641 25.11 0.63 -10.59
N ASP A 642 26.36 0.83 -11.04
CA ASP A 642 26.77 0.66 -12.45
C ASP A 642 25.85 1.40 -13.44
N VAL A 643 25.54 2.68 -13.17
CA VAL A 643 24.48 3.42 -13.90
C VAL A 643 24.79 3.74 -15.36
N THR A 644 26.03 3.52 -15.77
CA THR A 644 26.50 3.63 -17.15
C THR A 644 26.09 2.42 -17.99
N ASN A 645 25.76 1.31 -17.33
CA ASN A 645 25.41 0.04 -17.96
C ASN A 645 23.90 -0.11 -18.19
N GLY A 646 23.36 0.76 -19.05
CA GLY A 646 21.98 0.71 -19.51
C GLY A 646 21.04 1.69 -18.80
N SER A 647 19.75 1.38 -18.82
CA SER A 647 18.70 2.25 -18.29
C SER A 647 18.12 1.72 -16.99
N HIS A 648 17.91 2.61 -16.02
CA HIS A 648 17.39 2.26 -14.70
C HIS A 648 15.97 2.80 -14.53
N ASP A 649 15.10 1.99 -13.95
CA ASP A 649 13.73 2.37 -13.63
C ASP A 649 13.72 3.14 -12.30
N ILE A 650 13.06 4.30 -12.29
CA ILE A 650 12.92 5.19 -11.14
C ILE A 650 11.46 5.14 -10.70
N SER A 651 11.26 4.73 -9.46
CA SER A 651 9.96 4.69 -8.78
C SER A 651 10.15 5.15 -7.34
N PHE A 652 9.24 5.95 -6.80
CA PHE A 652 9.37 6.50 -5.46
C PHE A 652 8.00 6.74 -4.81
N HIS A 653 8.03 6.95 -3.49
CA HIS A 653 6.90 7.19 -2.62
C HIS A 653 7.04 8.59 -2.03
N SER A 654 6.08 9.44 -2.34
CA SER A 654 6.04 10.84 -1.89
C SER A 654 4.57 11.20 -1.70
N ILE A 655 3.93 11.76 -2.72
CA ILE A 655 2.50 12.07 -2.69
C ILE A 655 1.72 10.93 -3.33
N ALA A 656 0.77 10.38 -2.59
CA ALA A 656 -0.02 9.23 -2.99
C ALA A 656 -1.52 9.48 -2.84
N PRO A 657 -2.36 8.73 -3.60
CA PRO A 657 -3.80 8.90 -3.54
C PRO A 657 -4.36 8.64 -2.14
N PHE A 658 -5.24 9.53 -1.67
CA PHE A 658 -5.94 9.44 -0.38
C PHE A 658 -5.05 9.48 0.88
N VAL A 659 -3.74 9.68 0.74
CA VAL A 659 -2.82 9.79 1.88
C VAL A 659 -2.78 11.26 2.35
N PRO A 660 -2.97 11.52 3.65
CA PRO A 660 -2.98 12.86 4.19
C PRO A 660 -1.56 13.47 4.26
N ILE A 661 -1.39 14.71 3.82
CA ILE A 661 -0.08 15.38 3.73
C ILE A 661 -0.13 16.75 4.41
N LYS A 662 0.85 17.02 5.29
CA LYS A 662 0.99 18.28 6.02
C LYS A 662 1.60 19.40 5.17
N ASP A 663 2.58 19.11 4.31
CA ASP A 663 3.22 20.10 3.42
C ASP A 663 3.59 19.48 2.07
N ILE A 664 3.02 19.98 0.97
CA ILE A 664 3.33 19.55 -0.40
C ILE A 664 4.75 19.99 -0.83
N TYR A 665 5.30 21.03 -0.21
CA TYR A 665 6.52 21.72 -0.67
C TYR A 665 7.86 21.03 -0.33
N ASN A 666 7.86 19.93 0.45
CA ASN A 666 9.08 19.36 1.02
C ASN A 666 9.45 17.93 0.55
N SER A 667 8.83 17.40 -0.50
CA SER A 667 9.09 16.01 -0.95
C SER A 667 9.30 15.80 -2.47
N PRO A 668 10.03 16.67 -3.19
CA PRO A 668 10.38 16.39 -4.58
C PRO A 668 11.41 15.27 -4.71
N LEU A 669 11.43 14.64 -5.89
CA LEU A 669 12.46 13.68 -6.27
C LEU A 669 13.84 14.38 -6.32
N LYS A 670 14.81 13.82 -5.60
CA LYS A 670 16.21 14.24 -5.64
C LYS A 670 17.10 13.12 -6.18
N PHE A 671 18.05 13.49 -7.01
CA PHE A 671 19.13 12.63 -7.46
C PHE A 671 20.46 13.15 -6.93
N SER A 672 21.24 12.27 -6.31
CA SER A 672 22.63 12.56 -5.98
C SER A 672 23.51 11.59 -6.75
N LEU A 673 24.42 12.10 -7.57
CA LEU A 673 25.29 11.32 -8.41
C LEU A 673 26.72 11.37 -7.86
N VAL A 674 27.28 10.21 -7.56
CA VAL A 674 28.68 10.05 -7.15
C VAL A 674 29.48 9.57 -8.35
N CYS A 675 30.48 10.34 -8.78
CA CYS A 675 31.27 10.08 -9.99
C CYS A 675 32.75 9.89 -9.67
N SER A 676 33.41 9.01 -10.42
CA SER A 676 34.88 8.88 -10.34
C SER A 676 35.57 10.16 -10.87
N PRO A 677 36.71 10.59 -10.31
CA PRO A 677 37.43 11.80 -10.71
C PRO A 677 37.81 11.86 -12.20
N GLU A 678 37.97 10.71 -12.86
CA GLU A 678 38.32 10.60 -14.28
C GLU A 678 37.14 10.91 -15.23
N SER A 679 35.96 11.20 -14.67
CA SER A 679 34.77 11.55 -15.43
C SER A 679 34.89 12.98 -15.96
N THR A 680 34.88 13.15 -17.29
CA THR A 680 35.04 14.47 -17.94
C THR A 680 33.74 15.13 -18.38
N LYS A 681 32.72 14.32 -18.71
CA LYS A 681 31.36 14.79 -19.03
C LYS A 681 30.36 13.75 -18.59
N VAL A 682 29.29 14.20 -17.92
CA VAL A 682 28.17 13.32 -17.55
C VAL A 682 26.89 13.86 -18.16
N THR A 683 26.10 12.97 -18.72
CA THR A 683 24.83 13.27 -19.39
C THR A 683 23.75 12.40 -18.77
N LEU A 684 22.78 13.01 -18.10
CA LEU A 684 21.62 12.31 -17.52
C LEU A 684 20.43 12.54 -18.41
N SER A 685 19.78 11.46 -18.83
CA SER A 685 18.53 11.54 -19.56
C SER A 685 17.37 10.95 -18.79
N LEU A 686 16.22 11.62 -18.81
CA LEU A 686 15.01 11.23 -18.11
C LEU A 686 13.80 11.17 -19.05
N GLU A 687 13.02 10.10 -18.96
CA GLU A 687 11.76 9.91 -19.69
C GLU A 687 10.70 9.22 -18.81
N ILE A 688 9.41 9.34 -19.15
CA ILE A 688 8.34 8.59 -18.46
C ILE A 688 8.37 7.12 -18.89
N ASN A 689 8.45 6.23 -17.92
CA ASN A 689 8.27 4.80 -18.14
C ASN A 689 6.77 4.47 -18.05
N TRP A 690 6.07 4.57 -19.19
CA TRP A 690 4.64 4.25 -19.28
C TRP A 690 4.32 2.83 -18.87
N HIS A 691 5.18 1.88 -19.21
CA HIS A 691 4.99 0.48 -18.89
C HIS A 691 4.93 0.23 -17.38
N ARG A 692 5.89 0.80 -16.63
CA ARG A 692 5.91 0.73 -15.15
C ARG A 692 4.81 1.60 -14.53
N THR A 693 4.53 2.77 -15.10
CA THR A 693 3.42 3.63 -14.67
C THR A 693 2.07 2.88 -14.67
N PHE A 694 1.73 2.17 -15.75
CA PHE A 694 0.50 1.35 -15.78
C PHE A 694 0.52 0.19 -14.79
N LYS A 695 1.67 -0.45 -14.58
CA LYS A 695 1.84 -1.53 -13.59
C LYS A 695 1.52 -1.07 -12.16
N LEU A 696 1.89 0.17 -11.82
CA LEU A 696 1.66 0.76 -10.50
C LEU A 696 0.19 1.09 -10.19
N LEU A 697 -0.69 1.17 -11.20
CA LEU A 697 -2.09 1.59 -11.00
C LEU A 697 -2.97 0.50 -10.37
N PHE A 698 -2.72 -0.78 -10.66
CA PHE A 698 -3.65 -1.86 -10.33
C PHE A 698 -3.91 -1.97 -8.82
N LEU A 699 -2.85 -2.01 -8.01
CA LEU A 699 -2.98 -2.16 -6.55
C LEU A 699 -3.70 -0.96 -5.91
N ARG A 700 -3.42 0.26 -6.39
CA ARG A 700 -3.96 1.51 -5.83
C ARG A 700 -5.41 1.78 -6.25
N TYR A 701 -5.84 1.30 -7.41
CA TYR A 701 -7.18 1.59 -7.97
C TYR A 701 -8.09 0.38 -8.16
N ARG A 702 -7.73 -0.81 -7.64
CA ARG A 702 -8.60 -2.01 -7.70
C ARG A 702 -10.00 -1.77 -7.12
N LEU A 703 -10.10 -0.97 -6.06
CA LEU A 703 -11.37 -0.62 -5.41
C LEU A 703 -12.18 0.38 -6.25
N SER A 704 -11.52 1.26 -7.00
CA SER A 704 -12.18 2.20 -7.92
C SER A 704 -12.90 1.50 -9.05
N VAL A 705 -12.43 0.33 -9.50
CA VAL A 705 -13.12 -0.47 -10.53
C VAL A 705 -14.52 -0.87 -10.05
N ILE A 706 -14.68 -1.26 -8.77
CA ILE A 706 -15.98 -1.59 -8.18
C ILE A 706 -16.87 -0.35 -8.13
N ALA A 707 -16.35 0.76 -7.62
CA ALA A 707 -17.10 2.01 -7.51
C ALA A 707 -17.56 2.54 -8.88
N PHE A 708 -16.68 2.53 -9.89
CA PHE A 708 -17.01 2.97 -11.25
C PHE A 708 -18.00 2.03 -11.93
N ALA A 709 -17.95 0.73 -11.63
CA ALA A 709 -18.92 -0.24 -12.14
C ALA A 709 -20.32 0.03 -11.60
N VAL A 710 -20.45 0.26 -10.28
CA VAL A 710 -21.72 0.70 -9.66
C VAL A 710 -22.19 2.02 -10.28
N ALA A 711 -21.27 2.96 -10.51
CA ALA A 711 -21.60 4.27 -11.08
C ALA A 711 -22.19 4.16 -12.50
N PHE A 712 -21.48 3.50 -13.41
CA PHE A 712 -21.91 3.36 -14.81
C PHE A 712 -23.18 2.51 -14.92
N THR A 713 -23.28 1.44 -14.13
CA THR A 713 -24.49 0.59 -14.11
C THR A 713 -25.70 1.39 -13.64
N SER A 714 -25.55 2.23 -12.62
CA SER A 714 -26.62 3.10 -12.12
C SER A 714 -27.06 4.15 -13.17
N LEU A 715 -26.12 4.71 -13.95
CA LEU A 715 -26.45 5.61 -15.07
C LEU A 715 -27.25 4.89 -16.17
N VAL A 716 -26.84 3.69 -16.56
CA VAL A 716 -27.54 2.91 -17.59
C VAL A 716 -28.93 2.50 -17.11
N ILE A 717 -29.07 2.05 -15.86
CA ILE A 717 -30.37 1.71 -15.27
C ILE A 717 -31.25 2.96 -15.15
N GLY A 718 -30.70 4.10 -14.76
CA GLY A 718 -31.43 5.37 -14.73
C GLY A 718 -31.94 5.77 -16.10
N TYR A 719 -31.14 5.55 -17.15
CA TYR A 719 -31.54 5.76 -18.54
C TYR A 719 -32.62 4.77 -19.00
N GLN A 720 -32.55 3.49 -18.59
CA GLN A 720 -33.60 2.49 -18.85
C GLN A 720 -34.92 2.90 -18.21
N PHE A 721 -34.92 3.34 -16.95
CA PHE A 721 -36.12 3.84 -16.29
C PHE A 721 -36.67 5.09 -16.96
N TYR A 722 -35.81 6.05 -17.32
CA TYR A 722 -36.23 7.26 -18.04
C TYR A 722 -36.95 6.92 -19.35
N GLN A 723 -36.45 5.97 -20.13
CA GLN A 723 -37.10 5.54 -21.38
C GLN A 723 -38.35 4.70 -21.13
N TYR A 724 -38.34 3.85 -20.10
CA TYR A 724 -39.49 3.03 -19.72
C TYR A 724 -40.70 3.89 -19.34
N GLN A 725 -40.47 5.05 -18.72
CA GLN A 725 -41.52 6.00 -18.34
C GLN A 725 -42.28 6.60 -19.52
N ASP A 726 -41.60 6.80 -20.65
CA ASP A 726 -42.14 7.42 -21.85
C ASP A 726 -42.70 6.37 -22.82
N SER A 727 -41.93 5.31 -23.08
CA SER A 727 -42.27 4.29 -24.07
C SER A 727 -43.07 3.10 -23.53
N GLY A 728 -43.00 2.82 -22.23
CA GLY A 728 -43.52 1.59 -21.63
C GLY A 728 -42.69 0.33 -21.91
N ASP A 729 -41.59 0.45 -22.67
CA ASP A 729 -40.68 -0.66 -23.01
C ASP A 729 -39.37 -0.56 -22.24
N PHE A 730 -39.02 -1.63 -21.52
CA PHE A 730 -37.78 -1.72 -20.75
C PHE A 730 -36.68 -2.35 -21.62
N MET A 731 -35.84 -1.50 -22.20
CA MET A 731 -34.75 -1.92 -23.08
C MET A 731 -33.76 -2.85 -22.38
N SER A 732 -33.08 -3.73 -23.14
CA SER A 732 -31.98 -4.53 -22.60
C SER A 732 -30.80 -3.65 -22.18
N PHE A 733 -30.02 -4.10 -21.19
CA PHE A 733 -28.87 -3.36 -20.67
C PHE A 733 -27.87 -2.98 -21.77
N GLU A 734 -27.53 -3.91 -22.66
CA GLU A 734 -26.59 -3.65 -23.76
C GLU A 734 -27.12 -2.57 -24.72
N SER A 735 -28.41 -2.62 -25.08
CA SER A 735 -29.02 -1.63 -25.97
C SER A 735 -29.10 -0.25 -25.32
N ALA A 736 -29.47 -0.19 -24.03
CA ALA A 736 -29.49 1.04 -23.25
C ALA A 736 -28.09 1.65 -23.09
N ALA A 737 -27.07 0.82 -22.80
CA ALA A 737 -25.69 1.27 -22.70
C ALA A 737 -25.17 1.83 -24.04
N LYS A 738 -25.47 1.17 -25.16
CA LYS A 738 -25.10 1.68 -26.50
C LYS A 738 -25.75 3.02 -26.81
N LEU A 739 -27.06 3.15 -26.54
CA LEU A 739 -27.79 4.39 -26.78
C LEU A 739 -27.29 5.52 -25.88
N PHE A 740 -27.08 5.24 -24.59
CA PHE A 740 -26.50 6.17 -23.63
C PHE A 740 -25.10 6.63 -24.06
N LEU A 741 -24.20 5.71 -24.41
CA LEU A 741 -22.85 6.04 -24.88
C LEU A 741 -22.87 6.85 -26.18
N SER A 742 -23.82 6.56 -27.09
CA SER A 742 -23.94 7.32 -28.34
C SER A 742 -24.31 8.78 -28.12
N ARG A 743 -25.11 9.08 -27.07
CA ARG A 743 -25.64 10.42 -26.79
C ARG A 743 -24.83 11.18 -25.74
N HIS A 744 -24.35 10.48 -24.71
CA HIS A 744 -23.73 11.06 -23.51
C HIS A 744 -22.31 10.54 -23.23
N GLY A 745 -21.76 9.65 -24.07
CA GLY A 745 -20.42 9.08 -23.86
C GLY A 745 -19.31 10.13 -23.87
N MET A 746 -19.26 11.00 -24.89
CA MET A 746 -18.23 12.06 -24.94
C MET A 746 -18.33 13.07 -23.78
N PRO A 747 -19.53 13.60 -23.44
CA PRO A 747 -19.69 14.42 -22.24
C PRO A 747 -19.25 13.72 -20.95
N LEU A 748 -19.55 12.43 -20.78
CA LEU A 748 -19.15 11.66 -19.61
C LEU A 748 -17.62 11.54 -19.50
N TYR A 749 -16.93 11.23 -20.60
CA TYR A 749 -15.47 11.15 -20.62
C TYR A 749 -14.80 12.50 -20.31
N PHE A 750 -15.34 13.58 -20.86
CA PHE A 750 -14.89 14.94 -20.56
C PHE A 750 -15.09 15.30 -19.09
N PHE A 751 -16.27 14.98 -18.54
CA PHE A 751 -16.56 15.19 -17.12
C PHE A 751 -15.58 14.44 -16.22
N VAL A 752 -15.41 13.13 -16.43
CA VAL A 752 -14.50 12.28 -15.64
C VAL A 752 -13.03 12.70 -15.82
N SER A 753 -12.66 13.27 -16.96
CA SER A 753 -11.32 13.84 -17.19
C SER A 753 -11.06 15.13 -16.41
N ILE A 754 -12.07 16.00 -16.28
CA ILE A 754 -11.95 17.30 -15.60
C ILE A 754 -12.13 17.18 -14.09
N LEU A 755 -12.73 16.10 -13.60
CA LEU A 755 -12.89 15.89 -12.16
C LEU A 755 -11.56 15.92 -11.39
N THR A 756 -10.46 15.38 -11.95
CA THR A 756 -9.13 15.46 -11.31
C THR A 756 -8.68 16.92 -11.09
N PRO A 757 -8.52 17.76 -12.13
CA PRO A 757 -8.12 19.15 -11.92
C PRO A 757 -9.18 20.01 -11.19
N LEU A 758 -10.47 19.64 -11.29
CA LEU A 758 -11.54 20.36 -10.61
C LEU A 758 -11.48 20.12 -9.09
N THR A 759 -11.37 18.86 -8.67
CA THR A 759 -11.30 18.51 -7.25
C THR A 759 -10.01 18.98 -6.59
N SER A 760 -8.93 19.19 -7.35
CA SER A 760 -7.69 19.79 -6.84
C SER A 760 -7.74 21.31 -6.64
N LEU A 761 -8.84 22.00 -6.98
CA LEU A 761 -8.96 23.44 -6.74
C LEU A 761 -9.08 23.75 -5.24
N ASN A 762 -8.30 24.72 -4.76
CA ASN A 762 -8.28 25.15 -3.35
C ASN A 762 -9.65 25.54 -2.80
N LEU A 763 -10.55 26.09 -3.63
CA LEU A 763 -11.90 26.45 -3.21
C LEU A 763 -12.72 25.22 -2.80
N ILE A 764 -12.65 24.15 -3.60
CA ILE A 764 -13.40 22.91 -3.35
C ILE A 764 -12.87 22.22 -2.10
N GLN A 765 -11.54 22.19 -1.91
CA GLN A 765 -10.91 21.67 -0.70
C GLN A 765 -11.33 22.45 0.57
N ARG A 766 -11.43 23.78 0.49
CA ARG A 766 -11.90 24.61 1.61
C ARG A 766 -13.38 24.40 1.95
N VAL A 767 -14.24 24.32 0.94
CA VAL A 767 -15.68 24.07 1.15
C VAL A 767 -15.88 22.71 1.81
N HIS A 768 -15.13 21.70 1.40
CA HIS A 768 -15.15 20.38 2.05
C HIS A 768 -14.71 20.45 3.51
N GLY A 769 -13.55 21.05 3.80
CA GLY A 769 -13.08 21.23 5.19
C GLY A 769 -14.08 22.00 6.07
N PHE A 770 -14.86 22.93 5.48
CA PHE A 770 -15.92 23.64 6.20
C PHE A 770 -17.16 22.76 6.49
N LEU A 771 -17.65 22.00 5.51
CA LEU A 771 -18.78 21.07 5.69
C LEU A 771 -18.47 19.99 6.75
N GLN A 772 -17.20 19.60 6.78
CA GLN A 772 -16.65 18.67 7.74
C GLN A 772 -16.59 19.23 9.16
N TYR A 773 -16.12 20.47 9.34
CA TYR A 773 -16.11 21.18 10.63
C TYR A 773 -17.51 21.28 11.27
N LEU A 774 -18.55 21.43 10.44
CA LEU A 774 -19.93 21.49 10.91
C LEU A 774 -20.49 20.14 11.40
N GLY A 775 -19.73 19.04 11.28
CA GLY A 775 -20.19 17.71 11.65
C GLY A 775 -21.35 17.19 10.79
N LEU A 776 -21.70 17.88 9.71
CA LEU A 776 -22.71 17.49 8.73
C LEU A 776 -22.20 16.37 7.82
N GLU A 777 -20.87 16.28 7.65
CA GLU A 777 -20.16 15.19 6.98
C GLU A 777 -19.35 14.36 7.98
N ARG A 778 -19.99 13.67 8.95
CA ARG A 778 -19.33 12.58 9.73
C ARG A 778 -18.88 11.38 8.86
N LEU A 779 -18.79 11.56 7.55
CA LEU A 779 -18.48 10.58 6.51
C LEU A 779 -17.09 10.80 5.84
N ALA A 780 -16.28 11.74 6.35
CA ALA A 780 -14.85 11.85 6.02
C ALA A 780 -14.07 12.60 7.13
N LEU A 781 -13.13 11.91 7.79
CA LEU A 781 -11.77 12.28 8.27
C LEU A 781 -11.48 13.67 8.89
N PRO A 782 -11.83 14.01 10.14
CA PRO A 782 -11.49 15.32 10.73
C PRO A 782 -9.97 15.58 10.70
N PHE A 783 -9.52 16.42 9.78
CA PHE A 783 -8.11 16.79 9.66
C PHE A 783 -7.92 18.24 10.12
N ASP A 784 -6.82 18.45 10.82
CA ASP A 784 -6.30 19.77 11.19
C ASP A 784 -6.20 20.70 9.96
N LYS A 785 -6.35 22.01 10.17
CA LYS A 785 -6.31 23.06 9.13
C LYS A 785 -5.02 23.07 8.30
N SER A 786 -3.97 22.39 8.77
CA SER A 786 -2.66 22.26 8.12
C SER A 786 -2.54 21.07 7.16
N LEU A 787 -3.49 20.13 7.17
CA LEU A 787 -3.42 18.90 6.38
C LEU A 787 -4.24 18.98 5.09
N SER A 788 -3.58 18.74 3.96
CA SER A 788 -4.21 18.64 2.64
C SER A 788 -4.37 17.16 2.26
N MET A 789 -5.60 16.76 1.95
CA MET A 789 -5.90 15.45 1.37
C MET A 789 -6.99 15.63 0.33
N ASN A 790 -6.77 15.12 -0.88
CA ASN A 790 -7.86 15.03 -1.85
C ASN A 790 -8.75 13.84 -1.47
N ALA A 791 -9.81 14.12 -0.73
CA ALA A 791 -10.80 13.12 -0.33
C ALA A 791 -11.67 12.63 -1.50
N PHE A 792 -11.73 13.41 -2.58
CA PHE A 792 -12.61 13.18 -3.72
C PHE A 792 -11.87 12.62 -4.95
N PHE A 793 -12.64 11.94 -5.79
CA PHE A 793 -12.32 11.46 -7.13
C PHE A 793 -10.88 10.99 -7.34
N LEU A 794 -10.65 9.69 -7.12
CA LEU A 794 -9.34 9.02 -7.26
C LEU A 794 -8.23 9.56 -6.33
N GLY A 795 -8.45 10.63 -5.56
CA GLY A 795 -7.54 11.10 -4.52
C GLY A 795 -6.27 11.80 -5.02
N MET A 796 -6.27 12.27 -6.27
CA MET A 796 -5.08 12.86 -6.93
C MET A 796 -5.14 14.38 -6.99
N SER A 797 -4.00 15.05 -6.75
CA SER A 797 -3.84 16.51 -6.90
C SER A 797 -3.22 16.92 -8.24
N GLU A 798 -2.59 16.00 -8.95
CA GLU A 798 -1.82 16.33 -10.13
C GLU A 798 -2.68 16.38 -11.41
N THR A 799 -2.72 17.56 -12.04
CA THR A 799 -3.47 17.79 -13.31
C THR A 799 -3.02 16.86 -14.44
N PHE A 800 -1.76 16.42 -14.47
CA PHE A 800 -1.26 15.45 -15.46
C PHE A 800 -2.08 14.16 -15.49
N MET A 801 -2.69 13.77 -14.35
CA MET A 801 -3.49 12.54 -14.20
C MET A 801 -4.93 12.65 -14.71
N TRP A 802 -5.27 13.64 -15.53
CA TRP A 802 -6.60 13.81 -16.14
C TRP A 802 -7.07 12.56 -16.92
N TRP A 803 -6.14 11.78 -17.47
CA TRP A 803 -6.43 10.61 -18.30
C TRP A 803 -6.83 9.36 -17.49
N LEU A 804 -6.53 9.33 -16.18
CA LEU A 804 -6.72 8.14 -15.34
C LEU A 804 -8.20 7.76 -15.19
N GLY A 805 -9.07 8.75 -14.94
CA GLY A 805 -10.52 8.53 -14.84
C GLY A 805 -11.12 7.93 -16.13
N PRO A 806 -10.92 8.56 -17.30
CA PRO A 806 -11.29 7.99 -18.60
C PRO A 806 -10.74 6.58 -18.84
N PHE A 807 -9.50 6.31 -18.46
CA PHE A 807 -8.87 5.00 -18.59
C PHE A 807 -9.60 3.92 -17.77
N LEU A 808 -9.88 4.18 -16.48
CA LEU A 808 -10.63 3.27 -15.61
C LEU A 808 -12.07 3.08 -16.10
N LEU A 809 -12.75 4.15 -16.52
CA LEU A 809 -14.10 4.09 -17.08
C LEU A 809 -14.15 3.21 -18.34
N SER A 810 -13.14 3.29 -19.21
CA SER A 810 -13.04 2.46 -20.42
C SER A 810 -12.97 0.97 -20.08
N ILE A 811 -12.13 0.60 -19.12
CA ILE A 811 -12.02 -0.79 -18.63
C ILE A 811 -13.36 -1.29 -18.07
N VAL A 812 -14.02 -0.46 -17.26
CA VAL A 812 -15.31 -0.77 -16.65
C VAL A 812 -16.41 -0.96 -17.70
N ILE A 813 -16.50 -0.09 -18.70
CA ILE A 813 -17.49 -0.23 -19.79
C ILE A 813 -17.29 -1.56 -20.53
N PHE A 814 -16.05 -1.90 -20.88
CA PHE A 814 -15.73 -3.18 -21.53
C PHE A 814 -16.12 -4.38 -20.64
N ALA A 815 -15.75 -4.35 -19.36
CA ALA A 815 -16.06 -5.42 -18.42
C ALA A 815 -17.58 -5.59 -18.23
N LEU A 816 -18.34 -4.49 -18.08
CA LEU A 816 -19.79 -4.52 -17.90
C LEU A 816 -20.53 -5.04 -19.13
N ILE A 817 -20.17 -4.58 -20.32
CA ILE A 817 -20.79 -5.06 -21.56
C ILE A 817 -20.47 -6.55 -21.76
N THR A 818 -19.24 -6.96 -21.50
CA THR A 818 -18.83 -8.38 -21.60
C THR A 818 -19.58 -9.25 -20.59
N LEU A 819 -19.73 -8.78 -19.35
CA LEU A 819 -20.49 -9.48 -18.31
C LEU A 819 -21.98 -9.56 -18.64
N ALA A 820 -22.59 -8.48 -19.14
CA ALA A 820 -23.98 -8.48 -19.60
C ALA A 820 -24.20 -9.48 -20.74
N ARG A 821 -23.28 -9.56 -21.70
CA ARG A 821 -23.32 -10.58 -22.76
C ARG A 821 -23.16 -11.99 -22.23
N LEU A 822 -22.26 -12.20 -21.27
CA LEU A 822 -22.09 -13.50 -20.63
C LEU A 822 -23.37 -13.98 -19.94
N ILE A 823 -24.09 -13.08 -19.24
CA ILE A 823 -25.39 -13.39 -18.63
C ILE A 823 -26.38 -13.87 -19.70
N VAL A 824 -26.52 -13.13 -20.80
CA VAL A 824 -27.41 -13.51 -21.92
C VAL A 824 -26.99 -14.83 -22.58
N LEU A 825 -25.69 -15.11 -22.70
CA LEU A 825 -25.19 -16.38 -23.24
C LEU A 825 -25.49 -17.57 -22.32
N ILE A 826 -25.36 -17.39 -21.00
CA ILE A 826 -25.72 -18.41 -20.01
C ILE A 826 -27.23 -18.70 -20.09
N GLU A 827 -28.05 -17.65 -20.18
CA GLU A 827 -29.50 -17.77 -20.36
C GLU A 827 -29.85 -18.52 -21.65
N ALA A 828 -29.27 -18.13 -22.79
CA ALA A 828 -29.49 -18.81 -24.07
C ALA A 828 -29.05 -20.29 -24.02
N GLY A 829 -27.92 -20.58 -23.39
CA GLY A 829 -27.44 -21.94 -23.16
C GLY A 829 -28.40 -22.77 -22.28
N SER A 830 -29.01 -22.15 -21.27
CA SER A 830 -30.00 -22.82 -20.42
C SER A 830 -31.30 -23.15 -21.15
N VAL A 831 -31.76 -22.26 -22.04
CA VAL A 831 -32.92 -22.49 -22.92
C VAL A 831 -32.62 -23.61 -23.91
N PHE A 832 -31.47 -23.55 -24.58
CA PHE A 832 -31.04 -24.60 -25.51
C PHE A 832 -30.92 -25.98 -24.83
N LEU A 833 -30.39 -26.02 -23.61
CA LEU A 833 -30.29 -27.27 -22.84
C LEU A 833 -31.68 -27.82 -22.50
N LYS A 834 -32.64 -26.97 -22.13
CA LYS A 834 -34.03 -27.36 -21.87
C LYS A 834 -34.68 -27.98 -23.12
N GLU A 835 -34.50 -27.34 -24.28
CA GLU A 835 -35.04 -27.82 -25.56
C GLU A 835 -34.44 -29.17 -25.97
N LYS A 836 -33.13 -29.37 -25.75
CA LYS A 836 -32.42 -30.57 -26.19
C LYS A 836 -32.55 -31.77 -25.25
N LEU A 837 -32.60 -31.57 -23.93
CA LEU A 837 -32.66 -32.68 -22.98
C LEU A 837 -34.08 -33.21 -22.72
N GLY A 838 -35.13 -32.44 -23.08
CA GLY A 838 -36.52 -32.80 -22.80
C GLY A 838 -36.83 -32.78 -21.29
N SER A 839 -37.85 -32.01 -20.88
CA SER A 839 -38.37 -31.82 -19.51
C SER A 839 -37.49 -32.37 -18.37
N VAL A 840 -36.29 -31.80 -18.20
CA VAL A 840 -35.51 -32.04 -16.98
C VAL A 840 -36.19 -31.25 -15.87
N ALA A 841 -36.80 -31.98 -14.93
CA ALA A 841 -37.59 -31.49 -13.80
C ALA A 841 -36.83 -30.62 -12.77
N VAL A 842 -35.73 -29.96 -13.15
CA VAL A 842 -34.83 -29.28 -12.21
C VAL A 842 -35.23 -27.82 -11.95
N LEU A 843 -36.06 -27.20 -12.80
CA LEU A 843 -36.62 -25.86 -12.53
C LEU A 843 -38.09 -25.81 -12.99
N SER A 844 -39.01 -26.06 -12.06
CA SER A 844 -40.47 -26.01 -12.29
C SER A 844 -40.90 -24.70 -12.98
N GLU A 845 -41.64 -24.82 -14.07
CA GLU A 845 -42.15 -23.70 -14.89
C GLU A 845 -43.07 -22.76 -14.08
N PRO A 846 -42.95 -21.43 -14.26
CA PRO A 846 -44.02 -20.49 -13.97
C PRO A 846 -45.13 -20.63 -15.02
N SER A 847 -46.39 -20.75 -14.61
CA SER A 847 -47.54 -20.74 -15.54
C SER A 847 -47.66 -19.39 -16.25
N ALA A 848 -48.21 -19.35 -17.48
CA ALA A 848 -48.40 -18.10 -18.24
C ALA A 848 -49.18 -17.00 -17.47
N ASP A 849 -50.07 -17.40 -16.54
CA ASP A 849 -50.80 -16.48 -15.65
C ASP A 849 -49.92 -15.79 -14.60
N SER A 850 -48.71 -16.28 -14.34
CA SER A 850 -47.80 -15.71 -13.33
C SER A 850 -47.13 -14.39 -13.74
N PHE A 851 -47.24 -14.00 -15.02
CA PHE A 851 -46.76 -12.71 -15.52
C PHE A 851 -47.77 -11.56 -15.31
N GLN A 852 -49.01 -11.86 -14.91
CA GLN A 852 -49.96 -10.85 -14.48
C GLN A 852 -49.74 -10.59 -12.98
N GLY A 853 -49.04 -9.50 -12.68
CA GLY A 853 -48.63 -9.13 -11.31
C GLY A 853 -49.74 -9.33 -10.28
N LEU A 854 -49.57 -10.35 -9.43
CA LEU A 854 -50.49 -10.67 -8.35
C LEU A 854 -50.42 -9.57 -7.25
N PRO A 855 -51.56 -9.13 -6.69
CA PRO A 855 -51.59 -8.24 -5.54
C PRO A 855 -50.89 -8.89 -4.33
N PHE A 856 -50.45 -8.05 -3.38
CA PHE A 856 -49.67 -8.41 -2.19
C PHE A 856 -50.29 -9.57 -1.36
N SER A 857 -51.59 -9.84 -1.52
CA SER A 857 -52.39 -10.82 -0.80
C SER A 857 -52.13 -12.31 -1.13
N SER A 858 -51.31 -12.65 -2.14
CA SER A 858 -51.02 -14.06 -2.50
C SER A 858 -49.58 -14.51 -2.20
N LEU A 859 -49.02 -14.07 -1.08
CA LEU A 859 -47.79 -14.65 -0.53
C LEU A 859 -48.01 -16.16 -0.30
N LYS A 860 -47.37 -17.02 -1.11
CA LYS A 860 -47.22 -18.44 -0.76
C LYS A 860 -46.56 -18.47 0.63
N ALA A 861 -47.22 -19.04 1.62
CA ALA A 861 -46.77 -19.05 3.02
C ALA A 861 -45.30 -19.48 3.17
N ARG A 862 -44.82 -20.38 2.30
CA ARG A 862 -43.42 -20.83 2.23
C ARG A 862 -42.41 -19.70 1.98
N ASN A 863 -42.71 -18.74 1.09
CA ASN A 863 -41.80 -17.65 0.77
C ASN A 863 -41.79 -16.60 1.89
N LEU A 864 -42.96 -16.28 2.45
CA LEU A 864 -43.08 -15.39 3.60
C LEU A 864 -42.34 -15.96 4.82
N LEU A 865 -42.46 -17.27 5.04
CA LEU A 865 -41.74 -17.97 6.11
C LEU A 865 -40.22 -17.91 5.88
N GLY A 866 -39.74 -18.13 4.66
CA GLY A 866 -38.32 -18.02 4.32
C GLY A 866 -37.75 -16.62 4.54
N THR A 867 -38.46 -15.59 4.09
CA THR A 867 -38.10 -14.18 4.31
C THR A 867 -38.10 -13.84 5.81
N ALA A 868 -39.13 -14.26 6.55
CA ALA A 868 -39.22 -14.04 7.99
C ALA A 868 -38.10 -14.76 8.76
N LEU A 869 -37.76 -16.00 8.38
CA LEU A 869 -36.64 -16.75 8.96
C LEU A 869 -35.29 -16.07 8.68
N LEU A 870 -35.08 -15.57 7.46
CA LEU A 870 -33.85 -14.85 7.11
C LEU A 870 -33.71 -13.56 7.91
N ILE A 871 -34.77 -12.75 8.01
CA ILE A 871 -34.78 -11.50 8.77
C ILE A 871 -34.58 -11.78 10.26
N LEU A 872 -35.25 -12.80 10.81
CA LEU A 872 -35.07 -13.23 12.20
C LEU A 872 -33.64 -13.70 12.44
N SER A 873 -33.05 -14.44 11.49
CA SER A 873 -31.65 -14.87 11.58
C SER A 873 -30.70 -13.68 11.60
N VAL A 874 -30.96 -12.65 10.78
CA VAL A 874 -30.15 -11.42 10.78
C VAL A 874 -30.27 -10.66 12.11
N PHE A 875 -31.49 -10.58 12.63
CA PHE A 875 -31.76 -9.94 13.92
C PHE A 875 -31.05 -10.68 15.08
N CYS A 876 -31.01 -12.01 15.04
CA CYS A 876 -30.49 -12.82 16.15
C CYS A 876 -28.97 -13.09 16.10
N TYR A 877 -28.39 -13.33 14.92
CA TYR A 877 -27.04 -13.93 14.85
C TYR A 877 -26.25 -13.69 13.56
N VAL A 878 -26.92 -13.57 12.42
CA VAL A 878 -26.29 -13.56 11.10
C VAL A 878 -26.04 -12.11 10.65
N PRO A 879 -24.86 -11.75 10.11
CA PRO A 879 -24.66 -10.41 9.57
C PRO A 879 -25.55 -10.15 8.35
N TYR A 880 -26.09 -8.94 8.21
CA TYR A 880 -26.94 -8.58 7.07
C TYR A 880 -26.24 -8.76 5.70
N GLN A 881 -24.90 -8.68 5.68
CA GLN A 881 -24.05 -8.93 4.52
C GLN A 881 -24.23 -10.35 3.98
N PHE A 882 -24.40 -11.34 4.87
CA PHE A 882 -24.67 -12.73 4.47
C PHE A 882 -26.04 -12.85 3.81
N ALA A 883 -27.06 -12.19 4.37
CA ALA A 883 -28.39 -12.17 3.77
C ALA A 883 -28.35 -11.58 2.36
N LEU A 884 -27.58 -10.50 2.13
CA LEU A 884 -27.43 -9.93 0.79
C LEU A 884 -26.78 -10.92 -0.20
N VAL A 885 -25.75 -11.67 0.21
CA VAL A 885 -25.13 -12.71 -0.64
C VAL A 885 -26.14 -13.79 -1.01
N VAL A 886 -26.96 -14.24 -0.04
CA VAL A 886 -28.05 -15.19 -0.30
C VAL A 886 -29.06 -14.60 -1.28
N MET A 887 -29.46 -13.34 -1.11
CA MET A 887 -30.40 -12.67 -2.02
C MET A 887 -29.83 -12.51 -3.43
N ALA A 888 -28.53 -12.32 -3.59
CA ALA A 888 -27.89 -12.30 -4.90
C ALA A 888 -27.97 -13.66 -5.61
N LEU A 889 -27.76 -14.76 -4.88
CA LEU A 889 -27.95 -16.12 -5.42
C LEU A 889 -29.41 -16.35 -5.84
N VAL A 890 -30.37 -15.89 -5.03
CA VAL A 890 -31.80 -15.93 -5.38
C VAL A 890 -32.05 -15.13 -6.66
N GLN A 891 -31.52 -13.92 -6.79
CA GLN A 891 -31.71 -13.09 -7.99
C GLN A 891 -31.12 -13.75 -9.25
N VAL A 892 -29.97 -14.44 -9.16
CA VAL A 892 -29.43 -15.24 -10.28
C VAL A 892 -30.43 -16.31 -10.73
N ILE A 893 -31.03 -17.03 -9.78
CA ILE A 893 -32.05 -18.05 -10.07
C ILE A 893 -33.30 -17.40 -10.68
N VAL A 894 -33.71 -16.23 -10.21
CA VAL A 894 -34.84 -15.48 -10.77
C VAL A 894 -34.58 -15.08 -12.22
N CYS A 895 -33.39 -14.55 -12.56
CA CYS A 895 -33.01 -14.25 -13.94
C CYS A 895 -33.08 -15.48 -14.84
N LEU A 896 -32.50 -16.61 -14.41
CA LEU A 896 -32.55 -17.86 -15.17
C LEU A 896 -33.98 -18.35 -15.40
N LYS A 897 -34.84 -18.31 -14.36
CA LYS A 897 -36.25 -18.70 -14.51
C LYS A 897 -37.02 -17.75 -15.43
N ALA A 898 -36.77 -16.45 -15.33
CA ALA A 898 -37.39 -15.45 -16.20
C ALA A 898 -36.98 -15.70 -17.67
N ALA A 899 -35.71 -16.04 -17.92
CA ALA A 899 -35.22 -16.37 -19.26
C ALA A 899 -35.84 -17.66 -19.81
N LEU A 900 -35.97 -18.71 -18.99
CA LEU A 900 -36.60 -19.98 -19.39
C LEU A 900 -38.11 -19.87 -19.66
N ALA A 901 -38.77 -18.87 -19.06
CA ALA A 901 -40.19 -18.58 -19.23
C ALA A 901 -40.44 -17.45 -20.24
N LYS A 902 -39.39 -16.91 -20.87
CA LYS A 902 -39.47 -15.79 -21.80
C LYS A 902 -40.28 -16.17 -23.05
N GLN A 903 -41.29 -15.37 -23.37
CA GLN A 903 -42.08 -15.52 -24.59
C GLN A 903 -41.73 -14.41 -25.56
N THR A 904 -41.14 -14.76 -26.70
CA THR A 904 -40.64 -13.80 -27.70
C THR A 904 -41.72 -12.88 -28.27
N SER A 905 -43.00 -13.27 -28.21
CA SER A 905 -44.14 -12.48 -28.68
C SER A 905 -44.71 -11.50 -27.64
N ASN A 906 -44.34 -11.62 -26.35
CA ASN A 906 -44.91 -10.80 -25.27
C ASN A 906 -43.90 -9.76 -24.77
N SER A 907 -44.18 -8.47 -25.03
CA SER A 907 -43.35 -7.34 -24.60
C SER A 907 -43.16 -7.28 -23.07
N GLN A 908 -44.16 -7.69 -22.29
CA GLN A 908 -44.06 -7.72 -20.83
C GLN A 908 -43.01 -8.73 -20.35
N SER A 909 -42.92 -9.89 -21.00
CA SER A 909 -41.93 -10.92 -20.64
C SER A 909 -40.51 -10.46 -20.98
N ILE A 910 -40.34 -9.73 -22.08
CA ILE A 910 -39.06 -9.14 -22.50
C ILE A 910 -38.62 -8.06 -21.50
N ASN A 911 -39.54 -7.17 -21.12
CA ASN A 911 -39.29 -6.10 -20.16
C ASN A 911 -38.86 -6.67 -18.80
N LEU A 912 -39.51 -7.75 -18.35
CA LEU A 912 -39.19 -8.41 -17.10
C LEU A 912 -37.78 -9.01 -17.09
N VAL A 913 -37.40 -9.73 -18.15
CA VAL A 913 -36.04 -10.31 -18.27
C VAL A 913 -35.00 -9.19 -18.27
N ASN A 914 -35.21 -8.14 -19.08
CA ASN A 914 -34.28 -7.01 -19.18
C ASN A 914 -34.12 -6.28 -17.84
N TYR A 915 -35.21 -6.04 -17.11
CA TYR A 915 -35.20 -5.42 -15.78
C TYR A 915 -34.41 -6.25 -14.76
N ASN A 916 -34.71 -7.54 -14.66
CA ASN A 916 -34.04 -8.42 -13.71
C ASN A 916 -32.55 -8.58 -14.02
N ASN A 917 -32.16 -8.60 -15.29
CA ASN A 917 -30.76 -8.70 -15.70
C ASN A 917 -29.98 -7.42 -15.40
N SER A 918 -30.58 -6.25 -15.65
CA SER A 918 -30.01 -4.96 -15.24
C SER A 918 -29.83 -4.88 -13.72
N PHE A 919 -30.85 -5.28 -12.96
CA PHE A 919 -30.78 -5.26 -11.50
C PHE A 919 -29.76 -6.26 -10.94
N LEU A 920 -29.69 -7.47 -11.52
CA LEU A 920 -28.66 -8.46 -11.20
C LEU A 920 -27.26 -7.89 -11.42
N LEU A 921 -27.04 -7.19 -12.54
CA LEU A 921 -25.74 -6.60 -12.84
C LEU A 921 -25.32 -5.59 -11.76
N LEU A 922 -26.24 -4.71 -11.31
CA LEU A 922 -25.96 -3.78 -10.21
C LEU A 922 -25.63 -4.54 -8.91
N LEU A 923 -26.42 -5.55 -8.57
CA LEU A 923 -26.23 -6.35 -7.36
C LEU A 923 -24.89 -7.10 -7.38
N LEU A 924 -24.44 -7.61 -8.54
CA LEU A 924 -23.15 -8.29 -8.69
C LEU A 924 -21.93 -7.41 -8.37
N PHE A 925 -22.04 -6.07 -8.45
CA PHE A 925 -20.96 -5.16 -8.05
C PHE A 925 -21.10 -4.65 -6.61
N VAL A 926 -22.28 -4.76 -5.99
CA VAL A 926 -22.48 -4.47 -4.56
C VAL A 926 -22.07 -5.66 -3.68
N VAL A 927 -22.27 -6.89 -4.15
CA VAL A 927 -21.91 -8.12 -3.42
C VAL A 927 -20.43 -8.19 -3.01
N PRO A 928 -19.43 -7.89 -3.87
CA PRO A 928 -18.01 -7.93 -3.51
C PRO A 928 -17.64 -7.05 -2.31
N ILE A 929 -18.42 -5.99 -2.04
CA ILE A 929 -18.22 -5.10 -0.88
C ILE A 929 -18.56 -5.83 0.43
N ASN A 930 -19.52 -6.77 0.37
CA ASN A 930 -20.08 -7.46 1.53
C ASN A 930 -19.40 -8.82 1.80
N VAL A 931 -18.84 -9.46 0.77
CA VAL A 931 -18.18 -10.77 0.85
C VAL A 931 -17.05 -10.84 1.90
N PRO A 932 -16.16 -9.84 2.05
CA PRO A 932 -15.10 -9.89 3.06
C PRO A 932 -15.62 -10.07 4.48
N ILE A 933 -16.69 -9.37 4.86
CA ILE A 933 -17.32 -9.48 6.18
C ILE A 933 -17.96 -10.86 6.36
N VAL A 934 -18.55 -11.41 5.30
CA VAL A 934 -19.09 -12.78 5.33
C VAL A 934 -17.98 -13.81 5.55
N ILE A 935 -16.80 -13.63 4.95
CA ILE A 935 -15.64 -14.49 5.18
C ILE A 935 -15.20 -14.43 6.64
N VAL A 936 -15.13 -13.22 7.23
CA VAL A 936 -14.81 -13.06 8.66
C VAL A 936 -15.83 -13.77 9.55
N PHE A 937 -17.12 -13.66 9.23
CA PHE A 937 -18.19 -14.35 9.94
C PHE A 937 -18.06 -15.87 9.88
N LEU A 938 -17.86 -16.44 8.68
CA LEU A 938 -17.70 -17.89 8.50
C LEU A 938 -16.45 -18.42 9.20
N HIS A 939 -15.36 -17.65 9.21
CA HIS A 939 -14.13 -17.97 9.94
C HIS A 939 -14.36 -18.02 11.45
N ASN A 940 -14.97 -16.96 12.01
CA ASN A 940 -15.29 -16.92 13.44
C ASN A 940 -16.25 -18.05 13.84
N LEU A 941 -17.24 -18.37 13.00
CA LEU A 941 -18.16 -19.50 13.21
C LEU A 941 -17.41 -20.83 13.26
N ALA A 942 -16.43 -21.03 12.37
CA ALA A 942 -15.62 -22.26 12.30
C ALA A 942 -14.67 -22.41 13.50
N ILE A 943 -14.12 -21.31 14.01
CA ILE A 943 -13.32 -21.32 15.24
C ILE A 943 -14.22 -21.60 16.45
N ARG A 944 -15.24 -20.75 16.65
CA ARG A 944 -16.12 -20.76 17.84
C ARG A 944 -17.48 -20.14 17.50
N TRP A 945 -18.51 -20.98 17.39
CA TRP A 945 -19.88 -20.54 17.12
C TRP A 945 -20.50 -19.62 18.19
N GLU A 946 -19.98 -19.65 19.42
CA GLU A 946 -20.52 -18.89 20.56
C GLU A 946 -20.20 -17.39 20.53
N THR A 947 -19.30 -16.92 19.66
CA THR A 947 -18.94 -15.48 19.61
C THR A 947 -19.91 -14.71 18.71
N PRO A 948 -20.83 -13.89 19.25
CA PRO A 948 -21.81 -13.17 18.45
C PRO A 948 -21.16 -12.05 17.62
N PHE A 949 -21.69 -11.80 16.42
CA PHE A 949 -21.22 -10.76 15.50
C PHE A 949 -21.91 -9.41 15.78
N SER A 950 -21.53 -8.75 16.88
CA SER A 950 -22.34 -7.68 17.49
C SER A 950 -22.63 -6.43 16.64
N SER A 951 -21.82 -6.12 15.61
CA SER A 951 -21.88 -4.85 14.87
C SER A 951 -22.82 -4.85 13.65
N HIS A 952 -23.31 -6.01 13.17
CA HIS A 952 -23.98 -6.10 11.87
C HIS A 952 -25.33 -6.81 11.87
N HIS A 953 -26.06 -6.80 12.99
CA HIS A 953 -27.40 -7.40 13.11
C HIS A 953 -28.54 -6.41 12.75
N ASN A 954 -28.23 -5.28 12.13
CA ASN A 954 -29.26 -4.31 11.73
C ASN A 954 -30.04 -4.82 10.50
N PHE A 955 -31.19 -5.45 10.73
CA PHE A 955 -32.03 -5.97 9.65
C PHE A 955 -32.54 -4.87 8.69
N LEU A 956 -32.67 -3.61 9.14
CA LEU A 956 -33.07 -2.50 8.29
C LEU A 956 -32.05 -2.23 7.17
N SER A 957 -30.79 -2.62 7.38
CA SER A 957 -29.72 -2.49 6.40
C SER A 957 -29.87 -3.44 5.20
N VAL A 958 -30.77 -4.43 5.25
CA VAL A 958 -31.00 -5.37 4.14
C VAL A 958 -32.48 -5.62 3.81
N LEU A 959 -33.39 -5.25 4.72
CA LEU A 959 -34.84 -5.49 4.56
C LEU A 959 -35.40 -4.99 3.22
N PRO A 960 -35.18 -3.73 2.78
CA PRO A 960 -35.62 -3.28 1.47
C PRO A 960 -35.11 -4.14 0.30
N ALA A 961 -33.83 -4.53 0.32
CA ALA A 961 -33.27 -5.40 -0.71
C ALA A 961 -33.93 -6.79 -0.70
N VAL A 962 -34.19 -7.37 0.47
CA VAL A 962 -34.87 -8.66 0.61
C VAL A 962 -36.29 -8.58 0.02
N LEU A 963 -37.05 -7.55 0.40
CA LEU A 963 -38.43 -7.36 -0.07
C LEU A 963 -38.50 -7.14 -1.59
N LEU A 964 -37.56 -6.38 -2.16
CA LEU A 964 -37.52 -6.13 -3.60
C LEU A 964 -37.19 -7.41 -4.38
N ILE A 965 -36.21 -8.18 -3.93
CA ILE A 965 -35.83 -9.42 -4.62
C ILE A 965 -36.91 -10.49 -4.47
N GLU A 966 -37.64 -10.52 -3.35
CA GLU A 966 -38.84 -11.37 -3.23
C GLU A 966 -39.92 -10.96 -4.23
N LYS A 967 -40.10 -9.66 -4.47
CA LYS A 967 -41.02 -9.15 -5.50
C LYS A 967 -40.56 -9.52 -6.91
N ASN A 968 -39.27 -9.42 -7.19
CA ASN A 968 -38.67 -9.88 -8.45
C ASN A 968 -38.89 -11.39 -8.66
N ALA A 969 -38.81 -12.19 -7.60
CA ALA A 969 -39.08 -13.62 -7.64
C ALA A 969 -40.54 -13.98 -7.96
N LYS A 970 -41.46 -13.01 -7.86
CA LYS A 970 -42.85 -13.11 -8.33
C LYS A 970 -43.04 -12.56 -9.75
N PHE A 971 -41.96 -12.32 -10.49
CA PHE A 971 -41.98 -11.84 -11.86
C PHE A 971 -42.72 -10.50 -12.03
N SER A 972 -42.60 -9.61 -11.03
CA SER A 972 -43.16 -8.27 -11.05
C SER A 972 -42.11 -7.25 -11.48
N ILE A 973 -42.49 -6.34 -12.37
CA ILE A 973 -41.74 -5.11 -12.70
C ILE A 973 -42.40 -3.91 -12.00
N PRO A 974 -41.64 -2.90 -11.54
CA PRO A 974 -42.22 -1.68 -10.99
C PRO A 974 -43.17 -0.98 -11.97
N LYS A 975 -44.42 -0.73 -11.57
CA LYS A 975 -45.44 -0.07 -12.42
C LYS A 975 -45.25 1.44 -12.41
N ILE A 976 -44.29 1.92 -13.19
CA ILE A 976 -43.98 3.35 -13.28
C ILE A 976 -44.59 3.90 -14.58
N ARG A 977 -45.56 4.83 -14.48
CA ARG A 977 -46.19 5.47 -15.65
C ARG A 977 -46.13 6.99 -15.59
N GLY A 978 -45.58 7.60 -16.64
CA GLY A 978 -45.62 9.04 -16.89
C GLY A 978 -44.41 9.81 -16.36
N THR A 979 -43.91 10.72 -17.20
CA THR A 979 -42.75 11.61 -16.91
C THR A 979 -43.06 12.71 -15.89
N LYS A 980 -44.34 12.92 -15.55
CA LYS A 980 -44.80 13.87 -14.52
C LYS A 980 -45.04 13.25 -13.15
N ASP A 981 -44.90 11.92 -12.99
CA ASP A 981 -45.04 11.29 -11.68
C ASP A 981 -43.78 11.57 -10.85
N LEU A 982 -43.96 12.29 -9.74
CA LEU A 982 -42.89 12.65 -8.80
C LEU A 982 -42.10 11.42 -8.33
N ARG A 983 -42.78 10.28 -8.21
CA ARG A 983 -42.21 9.01 -7.74
C ARG A 983 -41.25 8.41 -8.75
N SER A 984 -41.69 8.36 -9.99
CA SER A 984 -40.93 7.95 -11.16
C SER A 984 -39.63 8.74 -11.32
N THR A 985 -39.72 10.06 -11.20
CA THR A 985 -38.57 10.97 -11.21
C THR A 985 -37.64 10.74 -10.03
N SER A 986 -38.17 10.35 -8.86
CA SER A 986 -37.37 10.07 -7.67
C SER A 986 -36.44 8.86 -7.85
N VAL A 987 -36.87 7.80 -8.55
CA VAL A 987 -36.01 6.64 -8.86
C VAL A 987 -34.84 7.04 -9.75
N VAL A 988 -35.10 7.80 -10.83
CA VAL A 988 -34.07 8.28 -11.75
C VAL A 988 -33.11 9.25 -11.05
N ALA A 989 -33.63 10.18 -10.25
CA ALA A 989 -32.82 11.10 -9.45
C ALA A 989 -31.93 10.37 -8.45
N PHE A 990 -32.45 9.32 -7.79
CA PHE A 990 -31.66 8.52 -6.86
C PHE A 990 -30.57 7.72 -7.56
N LEU A 991 -30.84 7.13 -8.73
CA LEU A 991 -29.83 6.43 -9.53
C LEU A 991 -28.73 7.38 -10.02
N PHE A 992 -29.08 8.61 -10.37
CA PHE A 992 -28.10 9.64 -10.70
C PHE A 992 -27.26 10.06 -9.47
N TYR A 993 -27.88 10.19 -8.29
CA TYR A 993 -27.16 10.44 -7.04
C TYR A 993 -26.20 9.29 -6.69
N LEU A 994 -26.66 8.04 -6.77
CA LEU A 994 -25.83 6.85 -6.57
C LEU A 994 -24.63 6.85 -7.53
N ALA A 995 -24.85 7.17 -8.81
CA ALA A 995 -23.77 7.28 -9.79
C ALA A 995 -22.75 8.37 -9.44
N THR A 996 -23.24 9.54 -9.05
CA THR A 996 -22.40 10.70 -8.70
C THR A 996 -21.58 10.44 -7.44
N TYR A 997 -22.21 9.90 -6.38
CA TYR A 997 -21.53 9.48 -5.16
C TYR A 997 -20.47 8.41 -5.45
N SER A 998 -20.81 7.42 -6.28
CA SER A 998 -19.89 6.33 -6.63
C SER A 998 -18.64 6.83 -7.36
N PHE A 999 -18.75 7.81 -8.26
CA PHE A 999 -17.58 8.42 -8.92
C PHE A 999 -16.74 9.27 -7.94
N LEU A 1000 -17.38 10.12 -7.14
CA LEU A 1000 -16.68 11.11 -6.33
C LEU A 1000 -16.10 10.54 -5.03
N SER A 1001 -16.86 9.71 -4.32
CA SER A 1001 -16.52 9.24 -2.97
C SER A 1001 -16.49 7.72 -2.85
N GLY A 1002 -17.01 6.98 -3.84
CA GLY A 1002 -17.13 5.52 -3.79
C GLY A 1002 -15.81 4.78 -3.65
N THR A 1003 -14.68 5.33 -4.12
CA THR A 1003 -13.35 4.69 -3.94
C THR A 1003 -12.92 4.68 -2.46
N ARG A 1004 -13.15 5.78 -1.74
CA ARG A 1004 -12.78 5.91 -0.33
C ARG A 1004 -13.81 5.24 0.58
N ASN A 1005 -15.09 5.35 0.23
CA ASN A 1005 -16.22 4.95 1.08
C ASN A 1005 -17.06 3.82 0.44
N LEU A 1006 -16.40 2.70 0.08
CA LEU A 1006 -17.08 1.57 -0.60
C LEU A 1006 -18.25 1.00 0.24
N TYR A 1007 -18.08 0.88 1.56
CA TYR A 1007 -19.13 0.36 2.45
C TYR A 1007 -20.47 1.10 2.30
N TRP A 1008 -20.44 2.41 2.01
CA TRP A 1008 -21.64 3.22 1.88
C TRP A 1008 -22.47 2.88 0.64
N LEU A 1009 -21.84 2.34 -0.42
CA LEU A 1009 -22.54 1.92 -1.63
C LEU A 1009 -23.57 0.82 -1.35
N HIS A 1010 -23.33 -0.04 -0.36
CA HIS A 1010 -24.32 -1.01 0.10
C HIS A 1010 -25.57 -0.31 0.67
N HIS A 1011 -25.38 0.68 1.54
CA HIS A 1011 -26.50 1.42 2.15
C HIS A 1011 -27.28 2.22 1.10
N LEU A 1012 -26.59 2.84 0.14
CA LEU A 1012 -27.25 3.52 -0.98
C LEU A 1012 -28.03 2.53 -1.87
N PHE A 1013 -27.48 1.34 -2.13
CA PHE A 1013 -28.20 0.30 -2.86
C PHE A 1013 -29.45 -0.17 -2.12
N ASN A 1014 -29.35 -0.39 -0.80
CA ASN A 1014 -30.52 -0.77 0.01
C ASN A 1014 -31.58 0.35 0.04
N LEU A 1015 -31.16 1.62 0.10
CA LEU A 1015 -32.06 2.77 -0.01
C LEU A 1015 -32.70 2.87 -1.40
N LEU A 1016 -31.97 2.60 -2.48
CA LEU A 1016 -32.53 2.49 -3.83
C LEU A 1016 -33.64 1.42 -3.87
N CYS A 1017 -33.42 0.27 -3.25
CA CYS A 1017 -34.43 -0.78 -3.16
C CYS A 1017 -35.69 -0.27 -2.44
N ALA A 1018 -35.52 0.48 -1.35
CA ALA A 1018 -36.64 1.10 -0.64
C ALA A 1018 -37.40 2.10 -1.51
N VAL A 1019 -36.70 2.97 -2.25
CA VAL A 1019 -37.33 3.94 -3.17
C VAL A 1019 -38.15 3.18 -4.23
N ILE A 1020 -37.58 2.16 -4.87
CA ILE A 1020 -38.30 1.36 -5.89
C ILE A 1020 -39.56 0.71 -5.30
N ILE A 1021 -39.48 0.14 -4.10
CA ILE A 1021 -40.64 -0.46 -3.42
C ILE A 1021 -41.71 0.59 -3.14
N LEU A 1022 -41.35 1.74 -2.56
CA LEU A 1022 -42.29 2.81 -2.21
C LEU A 1022 -43.00 3.38 -3.45
N THR A 1023 -42.32 3.41 -4.59
CA THR A 1023 -42.94 3.85 -5.85
C THR A 1023 -43.99 2.89 -6.40
N ASP A 1024 -44.00 1.63 -5.96
CA ASP A 1024 -44.78 0.54 -6.57
C ASP A 1024 -45.88 -0.02 -5.65
N ILE A 1025 -46.13 0.61 -4.49
CA ILE A 1025 -47.13 0.17 -3.48
C ILE A 1025 -48.55 0.73 -3.73
N SER A 1026 -48.78 1.56 -4.75
CA SER A 1026 -50.12 2.13 -5.04
C SER A 1026 -50.69 1.72 -6.39
#